data_AF-A0A7V1ZME8-F1
#
_entry.id   AF-A0A7V1ZME8-F1
#
_cell.length_a   1.000
_cell.length_b   1.000
_cell.length_c   1.000
_cell.angle_alpha   90.00
_cell.angle_beta   90.00
_cell.angle_gamma   90.00
#
_symmetry.space_group_name_H-M   'P 1'
#
loop_
_entity.id
_entity.type
_entity.pdbx_description
1 polymer ?
#
loop_
_entity_poly.entity_id
_entity_poly.type
_entity_poly.pdbx_seq_one_letter_code
_entity_poly.pdbx_strand_id
1 'polypeptide(L)'
;MPERENPTAGAGLPEWIVEDLAKSGLTLENFKVEPIESEAQIKSRLGFTALKNKVGEEVKIIDLSGYWIPYPGIPDFYRLKLRYPIETENGTVKYLSPKDAGNHAYILPGVEELLINYNPDKPVFITEGEKKAVKATLEGFPCIGLAGVWCFKESDNLFLPELEQFRWKHRKTYIVFDSDIHQKTQVKHAELRLAVEIINRGGIPYSIRLPNEQDGSKNGLDDYLVRYGAEEFRKLVEAARPTFEVAVSEGTPRGLLLETLVFLKNSAEIEKVLKLIAKSEGIPIRSIRNEFYSLFWKKRQEEKSKKDEPNYSKEEQDKARELLNSPDILDKMLDITSRMGLVGEEINRKVLYLAFTSRKLIEEAISCVVKGASSAGKSTLVRTVLKLFPEEDILSYSFLTPKALVHFNKDLSHKILFVQEYPGSMSADYSIRTTLTERELSIALPIKDEATGDFTTTEKRVPAVGLSFVQTTTKESLNPENQTRVFDLYVDESEEQTRRVLQAKAEQEAGKKEDLEPELRIWRCAQTLLETKEVVIPYAQRLPEAFPKNKTRVRRDFDRFLSLIKAHALLYQFQRQQDEQGRIIATPEDLKGIRQLAEVVLVQSFKELPPKQEQALSKLYSEYGLDTEFTPREAYQKIGGARFVSIRTFRNWLKDWQNEGLLEHNGEKGKKARYYIAQLHSSPTFELNSLESLTKNCATNCATPLHSCTFHGEKQCNCAETVQSGVAQFISNDLNDLCQKNPNCETVQRDYNPNIDTRKPVKKEVEFDLGDGKTKKLTFYQDGSIREQIFEKKFCTTRVINHNCPDYDDLVQELLAQLEEGKTDPWQGEVKDEQETC
;
A
#
# COMPACT_ATOMS: atom_id res chain seq x y z
N MET A 1 30.70 -2.50 -64.25
CA MET A 1 29.27 -2.22 -64.49
C MET A 1 28.96 -2.64 -65.92
N PRO A 2 28.00 -3.54 -66.17
CA PRO A 2 27.32 -3.60 -67.46
C PRO A 2 26.27 -2.49 -67.55
N GLU A 3 25.92 -2.10 -68.77
CA GLU A 3 25.07 -0.94 -69.05
C GLU A 3 23.63 -1.14 -68.56
N ARG A 4 22.99 -0.05 -68.13
CA ARG A 4 21.60 -0.03 -67.66
C ARG A 4 20.71 0.64 -68.70
N GLU A 5 19.88 -0.14 -69.38
CA GLU A 5 18.79 0.39 -70.18
C GLU A 5 17.72 1.02 -69.27
N ASN A 6 17.29 2.24 -69.60
CA ASN A 6 16.12 2.88 -69.00
C ASN A 6 14.88 2.55 -69.85
N PRO A 7 13.87 1.83 -69.32
CA PRO A 7 12.61 1.64 -70.03
C PRO A 7 11.79 2.93 -70.01
N THR A 8 11.33 3.35 -71.18
CA THR A 8 10.35 4.44 -71.33
C THR A 8 8.94 3.98 -70.93
N ALA A 9 8.10 4.95 -70.56
CA ALA A 9 6.71 4.69 -70.17
C ALA A 9 5.91 4.03 -71.31
N GLY A 10 5.32 2.86 -71.05
CA GLY A 10 4.41 2.15 -71.98
C GLY A 10 4.64 0.65 -72.10
N ALA A 11 5.77 0.12 -71.64
CA ALA A 11 6.08 -1.31 -71.66
C ALA A 11 5.66 -2.05 -70.37
N GLY A 12 5.53 -3.38 -70.44
CA GLY A 12 5.21 -4.24 -69.30
C GLY A 12 6.31 -4.24 -68.21
N LEU A 13 6.01 -4.89 -67.09
CA LEU A 13 6.95 -5.05 -65.98
C LEU A 13 8.32 -5.58 -66.46
N PRO A 14 9.46 -4.99 -66.02
CA PRO A 14 10.79 -5.41 -66.44
C PRO A 14 11.03 -6.93 -66.35
N GLU A 15 11.61 -7.52 -67.40
CA GLU A 15 11.75 -8.97 -67.57
C GLU A 15 12.38 -9.68 -66.37
N TRP A 16 13.40 -9.08 -65.74
CA TRP A 16 14.05 -9.61 -64.54
C TRP A 16 13.09 -9.83 -63.35
N ILE A 17 11.98 -9.09 -63.27
CA ILE A 17 10.94 -9.28 -62.24
C ILE A 17 10.21 -10.59 -62.51
N VAL A 18 9.85 -10.85 -63.77
CA VAL A 18 9.23 -12.10 -64.20
C VAL A 18 10.16 -13.28 -63.91
N GLU A 19 11.46 -13.13 -64.15
CA GLU A 19 12.47 -14.14 -63.79
C GLU A 19 12.62 -14.36 -62.27
N ASP A 20 12.60 -13.32 -61.43
CA ASP A 20 12.70 -13.44 -59.96
C ASP A 20 11.44 -14.10 -59.35
N LEU A 21 10.27 -13.88 -59.96
CA LEU A 21 9.03 -14.57 -59.60
C LEU A 21 9.02 -16.03 -60.07
N ALA A 22 9.45 -16.29 -61.31
CA ALA A 22 9.51 -17.64 -61.89
C ALA A 22 10.41 -18.58 -61.08
N LYS A 23 11.50 -18.08 -60.47
CA LYS A 23 12.36 -18.86 -59.55
C LYS A 23 11.59 -19.40 -58.34
N SER A 24 10.62 -18.64 -57.81
CA SER A 24 9.72 -19.08 -56.74
C SER A 24 8.48 -19.83 -57.26
N GLY A 25 8.40 -20.11 -58.56
CA GLY A 25 7.23 -20.74 -59.20
C GLY A 25 6.00 -19.84 -59.26
N LEU A 26 6.19 -18.52 -59.34
CA LEU A 26 5.14 -17.50 -59.34
C LEU A 26 5.05 -16.77 -60.69
N THR A 27 3.90 -16.15 -60.94
CA THR A 27 3.64 -15.29 -62.11
C THR A 27 2.96 -13.99 -61.65
N LEU A 28 2.90 -12.99 -62.53
CA LEU A 28 2.25 -11.70 -62.24
C LEU A 28 0.73 -11.82 -61.99
N GLU A 29 0.11 -12.90 -62.44
CA GLU A 29 -1.32 -13.18 -62.21
C GLU A 29 -1.58 -13.63 -60.76
N ASN A 30 -0.65 -14.41 -60.18
CA ASN A 30 -0.78 -14.96 -58.83
C ASN A 30 0.01 -14.20 -57.76
N PHE A 31 1.02 -13.41 -58.15
CA PHE A 31 1.82 -12.58 -57.26
C PHE A 31 1.92 -11.14 -57.81
N LYS A 32 1.01 -10.28 -57.35
CA LYS A 32 0.96 -8.87 -57.77
C LYS A 32 2.16 -8.09 -57.24
N VAL A 33 2.82 -7.34 -58.12
CA VAL A 33 3.96 -6.47 -57.80
C VAL A 33 3.92 -5.19 -58.63
N GLU A 34 4.54 -4.13 -58.13
CA GLU A 34 4.68 -2.84 -58.83
C GLU A 34 6.18 -2.49 -58.96
N PRO A 35 6.65 -1.91 -60.07
CA PRO A 35 8.04 -1.52 -60.19
C PRO A 35 8.32 -0.28 -59.32
N ILE A 36 9.59 -0.03 -58.99
CA ILE A 36 9.97 1.30 -58.48
C ILE A 36 9.87 2.31 -59.62
N GLU A 37 9.12 3.39 -59.42
CA GLU A 37 8.93 4.45 -60.42
C GLU A 37 9.78 5.70 -60.17
N SER A 38 9.98 6.09 -58.90
CA SER A 38 10.70 7.32 -58.56
C SER A 38 11.23 7.35 -57.12
N GLU A 39 12.22 8.21 -56.86
CA GLU A 39 12.71 8.50 -55.50
C GLU A 39 11.61 9.12 -54.60
N ALA A 40 10.65 9.83 -55.19
CA ALA A 40 9.48 10.35 -54.47
C ALA A 40 8.53 9.23 -54.00
N GLN A 41 8.28 8.23 -54.84
CA GLN A 41 7.49 7.03 -54.48
C GLN A 41 8.19 6.25 -53.35
N ILE A 42 9.51 6.07 -53.43
CA ILE A 42 10.31 5.46 -52.35
C ILE A 42 10.15 6.25 -51.05
N LYS A 43 10.32 7.58 -51.08
CA LYS A 43 10.19 8.42 -49.88
C LYS A 43 8.79 8.32 -49.27
N SER A 44 7.75 8.31 -50.10
CA SER A 44 6.36 8.21 -49.65
C SER A 44 6.01 6.86 -49.04
N ARG A 45 6.56 5.75 -49.56
CA ARG A 45 6.25 4.39 -49.10
C ARG A 45 7.16 3.90 -47.97
N LEU A 46 8.44 4.31 -47.93
CA LEU A 46 9.40 3.85 -46.91
C LEU A 46 9.72 4.89 -45.84
N GLY A 47 9.55 6.18 -46.10
CA GLY A 47 10.00 7.27 -45.22
C GLY A 47 11.49 7.64 -45.35
N PHE A 48 12.28 6.87 -46.12
CA PHE A 48 13.71 7.09 -46.39
C PHE A 48 14.07 6.67 -47.82
N THR A 49 15.13 7.24 -48.41
CA THR A 49 15.51 6.99 -49.82
C THR A 49 16.91 6.39 -50.03
N ALA A 50 17.70 6.23 -48.97
CA ALA A 50 19.05 5.68 -49.00
C ALA A 50 19.32 4.73 -47.83
N LEU A 51 20.34 3.89 -47.97
CA LEU A 51 20.84 2.93 -46.98
C LEU A 51 22.35 3.06 -46.85
N LYS A 52 22.91 2.75 -45.67
CA LYS A 52 24.37 2.67 -45.50
C LYS A 52 24.90 1.27 -45.81
N ASN A 53 25.95 1.19 -46.63
CA ASN A 53 26.67 -0.05 -46.87
C ASN A 53 27.60 -0.41 -45.68
N LYS A 54 28.27 -1.56 -45.74
CA LYS A 54 29.27 -2.02 -44.73
C LYS A 54 30.44 -1.08 -44.47
N VAL A 55 30.69 -0.09 -45.33
CA VAL A 55 31.78 0.90 -45.22
C VAL A 55 31.23 2.27 -44.75
N GLY A 56 29.92 2.35 -44.47
CA GLY A 56 29.24 3.56 -44.00
C GLY A 56 28.78 4.52 -45.10
N GLU A 57 29.01 4.20 -46.38
CA GLU A 57 28.62 5.04 -47.52
C GLU A 57 27.11 4.93 -47.79
N GLU A 58 26.47 6.05 -48.12
CA GLU A 58 25.05 6.07 -48.47
C GLU A 58 24.84 5.66 -49.94
N VAL A 59 24.03 4.61 -50.13
CA VAL A 59 23.59 4.09 -51.42
C VAL A 59 22.10 4.37 -51.56
N LYS A 60 21.69 5.04 -52.63
CA LYS A 60 20.26 5.32 -52.87
C LYS A 60 19.51 4.05 -53.24
N ILE A 61 18.30 3.89 -52.72
CA ILE A 61 17.43 2.74 -52.96
C ILE A 61 17.01 2.65 -54.44
N ILE A 62 16.85 3.80 -55.11
CA ILE A 62 16.54 3.85 -56.55
C ILE A 62 17.64 3.17 -57.39
N ASP A 63 18.91 3.29 -56.99
CA ASP A 63 20.05 2.71 -57.69
C ASP A 63 20.19 1.19 -57.48
N LEU A 64 19.60 0.66 -56.40
CA LEU A 64 19.52 -0.76 -56.10
C LEU A 64 18.41 -1.46 -56.91
N SER A 65 17.42 -0.70 -57.39
CA SER A 65 16.23 -1.18 -58.10
C SER A 65 15.42 -2.23 -57.31
N GLY A 66 14.23 -2.57 -57.77
CA GLY A 66 13.34 -3.45 -57.02
C GLY A 66 11.90 -3.47 -57.52
N TYR A 67 11.06 -4.17 -56.77
CA TYR A 67 9.60 -4.14 -56.93
C TYR A 67 8.91 -4.14 -55.56
N TRP A 68 7.79 -3.42 -55.49
CA TRP A 68 6.90 -3.37 -54.33
C TRP A 68 6.01 -4.60 -54.28
N ILE A 69 5.80 -5.10 -53.07
CA ILE A 69 4.86 -6.17 -52.72
C ILE A 69 3.76 -5.51 -51.88
N PRO A 70 2.55 -5.29 -52.45
CA PRO A 70 1.40 -4.80 -51.69
C PRO A 70 0.91 -5.89 -50.73
N TYR A 71 0.56 -5.51 -49.50
CA TYR A 71 -0.05 -6.43 -48.54
C TYR A 71 -1.58 -6.45 -48.70
N PRO A 72 -2.22 -7.60 -48.98
CA PRO A 72 -3.68 -7.67 -49.01
C PRO A 72 -4.26 -7.36 -47.62
N GLY A 73 -5.41 -6.68 -47.58
CA GLY A 73 -6.09 -6.30 -46.35
C GLY A 73 -5.51 -5.08 -45.62
N ILE A 74 -4.33 -4.59 -46.01
CA ILE A 74 -3.63 -3.49 -45.32
C ILE A 74 -3.40 -2.33 -46.31
N PRO A 75 -4.29 -1.32 -46.34
CA PRO A 75 -4.15 -0.17 -47.23
C PRO A 75 -2.81 0.54 -47.08
N ASP A 76 -2.26 0.98 -48.20
CA ASP A 76 -1.01 1.76 -48.31
C ASP A 76 0.27 1.11 -47.75
N PHE A 77 0.22 -0.15 -47.31
CA PHE A 77 1.41 -0.90 -46.85
C PHE A 77 2.05 -1.72 -47.98
N TYR A 78 3.35 -1.49 -48.18
CA TYR A 78 4.16 -2.17 -49.18
C TYR A 78 5.53 -2.55 -48.62
N ARG A 79 6.01 -3.77 -48.90
CA ARG A 79 7.45 -4.11 -48.73
C ARG A 79 8.17 -4.02 -50.07
N LEU A 80 9.41 -3.55 -50.04
CA LEU A 80 10.25 -3.43 -51.24
C LEU A 80 11.23 -4.59 -51.31
N LYS A 81 11.13 -5.41 -52.36
CA LYS A 81 12.15 -6.42 -52.70
C LYS A 81 13.20 -5.77 -53.61
N LEU A 82 14.44 -5.73 -53.14
CA LEU A 82 15.56 -5.20 -53.92
C LEU A 82 15.97 -6.15 -55.05
N ARG A 83 16.33 -5.58 -56.21
CA ARG A 83 16.97 -6.32 -57.32
C ARG A 83 18.40 -6.67 -56.96
N TYR A 84 19.14 -5.68 -56.44
CA TYR A 84 20.51 -5.83 -55.96
C TYR A 84 20.51 -5.74 -54.42
N PRO A 85 20.62 -6.86 -53.68
CA PRO A 85 20.76 -6.83 -52.23
C PRO A 85 21.99 -6.04 -51.80
N ILE A 86 21.88 -5.34 -50.68
CA ILE A 86 22.98 -4.52 -50.13
C ILE A 86 23.54 -5.14 -48.86
N GLU A 87 24.86 -5.21 -48.77
CA GLU A 87 25.57 -5.60 -47.56
C GLU A 87 25.67 -4.42 -46.60
N THR A 88 25.07 -4.56 -45.43
CA THR A 88 25.12 -3.58 -44.32
C THR A 88 25.91 -4.14 -43.15
N GLU A 89 26.24 -3.32 -42.15
CA GLU A 89 26.87 -3.78 -40.89
C GLU A 89 26.04 -4.90 -40.20
N ASN A 90 24.72 -4.86 -40.35
CA ASN A 90 23.77 -5.84 -39.80
C ASN A 90 23.49 -7.04 -40.74
N GLY A 91 24.22 -7.16 -41.86
CA GLY A 91 24.09 -8.24 -42.84
C GLY A 91 23.43 -7.85 -44.16
N THR A 92 23.08 -8.86 -44.97
CA THR A 92 22.52 -8.70 -46.31
C THR A 92 21.04 -8.27 -46.27
N VAL A 93 20.75 -7.05 -46.72
CA VAL A 93 19.38 -6.55 -46.86
C VAL A 93 18.84 -6.90 -48.24
N LYS A 94 17.82 -7.77 -48.29
CA LYS A 94 17.11 -8.20 -49.50
C LYS A 94 15.72 -7.56 -49.65
N TYR A 95 15.08 -7.24 -48.53
CA TYR A 95 13.76 -6.65 -48.45
C TYR A 95 13.79 -5.45 -47.49
N LEU A 96 12.97 -4.44 -47.76
CA LEU A 96 12.76 -3.27 -46.89
C LEU A 96 11.29 -3.15 -46.51
N SER A 97 11.04 -2.73 -45.28
CA SER A 97 9.71 -2.39 -44.77
C SER A 97 9.64 -0.87 -44.51
N PRO A 98 8.45 -0.26 -44.54
CA PRO A 98 8.27 1.15 -44.20
C PRO A 98 8.73 1.48 -42.79
N LYS A 99 9.34 2.65 -42.63
CA LYS A 99 9.75 3.15 -41.31
C LYS A 99 8.52 3.42 -40.44
N ASP A 100 8.59 3.08 -39.16
CA ASP A 100 7.59 3.37 -38.13
C ASP A 100 6.19 2.73 -38.37
N ALA A 101 6.06 1.79 -39.33
CA ALA A 101 4.78 1.17 -39.70
C ALA A 101 4.43 -0.12 -38.94
N GLY A 102 5.31 -0.63 -38.07
CA GLY A 102 5.08 -1.88 -37.33
C GLY A 102 5.38 -3.16 -38.13
N ASN A 103 4.91 -4.30 -37.62
CA ASN A 103 5.03 -5.60 -38.27
C ASN A 103 3.67 -6.00 -38.85
N HIS A 104 3.66 -6.62 -40.04
CA HIS A 104 2.42 -7.12 -40.64
C HIS A 104 2.60 -8.53 -41.18
N ALA A 105 1.52 -9.33 -41.08
CA ALA A 105 1.41 -10.64 -41.69
C ALA A 105 0.89 -10.53 -43.12
N TYR A 106 1.54 -11.20 -44.06
CA TYR A 106 1.08 -11.31 -45.44
C TYR A 106 0.06 -12.45 -45.54
N ILE A 107 -1.20 -12.09 -45.77
CA ILE A 107 -2.33 -13.02 -45.83
C ILE A 107 -3.05 -12.82 -47.15
N LEU A 108 -3.23 -13.88 -47.94
CA LEU A 108 -4.02 -13.80 -49.17
C LEU A 108 -5.52 -13.77 -48.85
N PRO A 109 -6.37 -13.09 -49.65
CA PRO A 109 -7.81 -12.98 -49.37
C PRO A 109 -8.53 -14.32 -49.16
N GLY A 110 -8.19 -15.36 -49.94
CA GLY A 110 -8.76 -16.71 -49.76
C GLY A 110 -8.25 -17.46 -48.51
N VAL A 111 -7.09 -17.06 -47.97
CA VAL A 111 -6.57 -17.57 -46.67
C VAL A 111 -7.24 -16.82 -45.53
N GLU A 112 -7.41 -15.51 -45.65
CA GLU A 112 -8.17 -14.68 -44.70
C GLU A 112 -9.62 -15.16 -44.58
N GLU A 113 -10.31 -15.39 -45.70
CA GLU A 113 -11.67 -15.94 -45.72
C GLU A 113 -11.75 -17.31 -45.01
N LEU A 114 -10.77 -18.18 -45.18
CA LEU A 114 -10.67 -19.48 -44.50
C LEU A 114 -10.38 -19.37 -42.99
N LEU A 115 -9.77 -18.27 -42.55
CA LEU A 115 -9.45 -17.99 -41.15
C LEU A 115 -10.63 -17.33 -40.42
N ILE A 116 -11.33 -16.40 -41.08
CA ILE A 116 -12.58 -15.78 -40.63
C ILE A 116 -13.70 -16.83 -40.54
N ASN A 117 -13.88 -17.63 -41.59
CA ASN A 117 -14.83 -18.75 -41.61
C ASN A 117 -14.27 -19.93 -40.80
N TYR A 118 -14.43 -19.85 -39.47
CA TYR A 118 -13.89 -20.81 -38.51
C TYR A 118 -14.21 -22.28 -38.88
N ASN A 119 -13.16 -22.99 -39.30
CA ASN A 119 -13.20 -24.41 -39.64
C ASN A 119 -11.91 -25.07 -39.11
N PRO A 120 -11.95 -25.76 -37.95
CA PRO A 120 -10.75 -26.30 -37.31
C PRO A 120 -10.13 -27.47 -38.08
N ASP A 121 -10.90 -28.17 -38.92
CA ASP A 121 -10.44 -29.29 -39.74
C ASP A 121 -9.57 -28.83 -40.92
N LYS A 122 -9.73 -27.58 -41.36
CA LYS A 122 -8.85 -26.95 -42.36
C LYS A 122 -7.61 -26.36 -41.68
N PRO A 123 -6.41 -26.94 -41.89
CA PRO A 123 -5.18 -26.40 -41.31
C PRO A 123 -4.76 -25.09 -41.97
N VAL A 124 -3.88 -24.35 -41.30
CA VAL A 124 -3.18 -23.19 -41.85
C VAL A 124 -1.67 -23.35 -41.67
N PHE A 125 -0.90 -22.78 -42.59
CA PHE A 125 0.56 -22.81 -42.62
C PHE A 125 1.12 -21.42 -42.30
N ILE A 126 2.30 -21.35 -41.69
CA ILE A 126 3.02 -20.10 -41.43
C ILE A 126 4.47 -20.26 -41.88
N THR A 127 4.95 -19.34 -42.72
CA THR A 127 6.30 -19.36 -43.30
C THR A 127 6.96 -17.97 -43.27
N GLU A 128 8.26 -17.89 -43.50
CA GLU A 128 9.00 -16.63 -43.60
C GLU A 128 9.09 -16.16 -45.06
N GLY A 129 8.27 -15.18 -45.44
CA GLY A 129 8.29 -14.53 -46.75
C GLY A 129 7.01 -14.69 -47.57
N GLU A 130 6.69 -13.64 -48.32
CA GLU A 130 5.46 -13.46 -49.09
C GLU A 130 5.39 -14.43 -50.27
N LYS A 131 6.50 -14.59 -51.03
CA LYS A 131 6.58 -15.50 -52.17
C LYS A 131 6.31 -16.96 -51.78
N LYS A 132 6.83 -17.38 -50.61
CA LYS A 132 6.61 -18.71 -50.03
C LYS A 132 5.16 -18.95 -49.65
N ALA A 133 4.53 -17.97 -48.99
CA ALA A 133 3.13 -18.07 -48.60
C ALA A 133 2.20 -18.20 -49.82
N VAL A 134 2.50 -17.47 -50.91
CA VAL A 134 1.72 -17.53 -52.14
C VAL A 134 1.95 -18.86 -52.85
N LYS A 135 3.21 -19.30 -53.03
CA LYS A 135 3.51 -20.60 -53.65
C LYS A 135 2.86 -21.76 -52.89
N ALA A 136 2.95 -21.78 -51.55
CA ALA A 136 2.28 -22.78 -50.73
C ALA A 136 0.74 -22.76 -50.91
N THR A 137 0.14 -21.57 -50.95
CA THR A 137 -1.32 -21.42 -51.13
C THR A 137 -1.78 -21.91 -52.51
N LEU A 138 -1.00 -21.66 -53.58
CA LEU A 138 -1.27 -22.18 -54.93
C LEU A 138 -1.22 -23.72 -55.00
N GLU A 139 -0.32 -24.35 -54.25
CA GLU A 139 -0.20 -25.81 -54.16
C GLU A 139 -1.25 -26.46 -53.21
N GLY A 140 -2.19 -25.67 -52.69
CA GLY A 140 -3.30 -26.12 -51.84
C GLY A 140 -3.04 -26.09 -50.34
N PHE A 141 -2.00 -25.37 -49.88
CA PHE A 141 -1.64 -25.21 -48.47
C PHE A 141 -1.88 -23.76 -48.02
N PRO A 142 -3.05 -23.42 -47.41
CA PRO A 142 -3.39 -22.04 -47.04
C PRO A 142 -2.33 -21.46 -46.10
N CYS A 143 -1.56 -20.47 -46.55
CA CYS A 143 -0.33 -20.07 -45.88
C CYS A 143 -0.27 -18.55 -45.59
N ILE A 144 0.24 -18.23 -44.41
CA ILE A 144 0.54 -16.88 -43.94
C ILE A 144 2.05 -16.63 -44.06
N GLY A 145 2.44 -15.52 -44.70
CA GLY A 145 3.82 -15.10 -44.80
C GLY A 145 4.18 -14.10 -43.70
N LEU A 146 5.24 -14.36 -42.95
CA LEU A 146 5.83 -13.38 -42.02
C LEU A 146 7.01 -12.67 -42.70
N ALA A 147 7.14 -11.36 -42.49
CA ALA A 147 8.25 -10.56 -43.03
C ALA A 147 9.64 -10.99 -42.52
N GLY A 148 9.65 -11.67 -41.37
CA GLY A 148 10.79 -12.33 -40.72
C GLY A 148 10.24 -13.26 -39.61
N VAL A 149 11.03 -14.23 -39.12
CA VAL A 149 10.53 -15.23 -38.12
C VAL A 149 9.96 -14.66 -36.82
N TRP A 150 10.31 -13.42 -36.44
CA TRP A 150 9.77 -12.72 -35.27
C TRP A 150 8.59 -11.78 -35.58
N CYS A 151 8.27 -11.55 -36.86
CA CYS A 151 7.23 -10.62 -37.31
C CYS A 151 5.80 -11.18 -37.18
N PHE A 152 5.54 -12.01 -36.16
CA PHE A 152 4.21 -12.43 -35.72
C PHE A 152 3.70 -11.63 -34.50
N LYS A 153 4.50 -10.67 -34.04
CA LYS A 153 4.23 -9.82 -32.89
C LYS A 153 4.74 -8.40 -33.13
N GLU A 154 4.19 -7.46 -32.38
CA GLU A 154 4.66 -6.09 -32.29
C GLU A 154 5.88 -5.92 -31.36
N SER A 155 6.47 -4.73 -31.41
CA SER A 155 7.64 -4.35 -30.58
C SER A 155 7.38 -4.44 -29.07
N ASP A 156 6.13 -4.26 -28.63
CA ASP A 156 5.67 -4.41 -27.24
C ASP A 156 5.42 -5.88 -26.82
N ASN A 157 5.61 -6.83 -27.75
CA ASN A 157 5.31 -8.26 -27.65
C ASN A 157 3.83 -8.65 -27.71
N LEU A 158 2.92 -7.76 -28.10
CA LEU A 158 1.55 -8.14 -28.46
C LEU A 158 1.55 -8.95 -29.77
N PHE A 159 0.67 -9.93 -29.89
CA PHE A 159 0.46 -10.68 -31.13
C PHE A 159 -0.18 -9.75 -32.18
N LEU A 160 0.15 -9.95 -33.46
CA LEU A 160 -0.31 -9.03 -34.51
C LEU A 160 -1.85 -8.92 -34.56
N PRO A 161 -2.41 -7.69 -34.69
CA PRO A 161 -3.87 -7.50 -34.73
C PRO A 161 -4.57 -8.32 -35.82
N GLU A 162 -3.95 -8.45 -37.01
CA GLU A 162 -4.49 -9.22 -38.14
C GLU A 162 -4.50 -10.72 -37.86
N LEU A 163 -3.65 -11.21 -36.94
CA LEU A 163 -3.64 -12.60 -36.50
C LEU A 163 -4.53 -12.83 -35.26
N GLU A 164 -4.72 -11.81 -34.42
CA GLU A 164 -5.56 -11.85 -33.21
C GLU A 164 -7.04 -12.02 -33.54
N GLN A 165 -7.52 -11.40 -34.63
CA GLN A 165 -8.92 -11.48 -35.06
C GLN A 165 -9.41 -12.90 -35.41
N PHE A 166 -8.52 -13.84 -35.69
CA PHE A 166 -8.89 -15.19 -36.13
C PHE A 166 -9.16 -16.17 -34.98
N ARG A 167 -10.09 -17.10 -35.21
CA ARG A 167 -10.38 -18.18 -34.25
C ARG A 167 -9.44 -19.37 -34.46
N TRP A 168 -8.39 -19.44 -33.66
CA TRP A 168 -7.36 -20.50 -33.68
C TRP A 168 -7.78 -21.81 -33.01
N LYS A 169 -8.79 -21.79 -32.13
CA LYS A 169 -9.17 -22.91 -31.27
C LYS A 169 -9.31 -24.24 -32.03
N HIS A 170 -8.64 -25.29 -31.58
CA HIS A 170 -8.58 -26.63 -32.18
C HIS A 170 -8.03 -26.73 -33.63
N ARG A 171 -7.68 -25.61 -34.28
CA ARG A 171 -7.10 -25.62 -35.63
C ARG A 171 -5.64 -26.08 -35.59
N LYS A 172 -5.26 -26.98 -36.49
CA LYS A 172 -3.85 -27.33 -36.73
C LYS A 172 -3.14 -26.18 -37.44
N THR A 173 -2.01 -25.73 -36.88
CA THR A 173 -1.17 -24.68 -37.47
C THR A 173 0.22 -25.23 -37.73
N TYR A 174 0.65 -25.26 -38.98
CA TYR A 174 1.95 -25.80 -39.39
C TYR A 174 2.97 -24.68 -39.56
N ILE A 175 4.01 -24.65 -38.73
CA ILE A 175 5.12 -23.71 -38.83
C ILE A 175 6.18 -24.31 -39.75
N VAL A 176 6.56 -23.58 -40.80
CA VAL A 176 7.45 -24.03 -41.88
C VAL A 176 8.45 -22.93 -42.21
N PHE A 177 9.59 -22.97 -41.53
CA PHE A 177 10.73 -22.08 -41.77
C PHE A 177 11.80 -22.78 -42.63
N ASP A 178 12.70 -22.00 -43.24
CA ASP A 178 13.68 -22.52 -44.21
C ASP A 178 14.64 -23.55 -43.57
N SER A 179 15.21 -24.40 -44.41
CA SER A 179 16.00 -25.55 -43.96
C SER A 179 17.27 -25.19 -43.17
N ASP A 180 17.76 -23.94 -43.23
CA ASP A 180 18.94 -23.49 -42.47
C ASP A 180 18.64 -22.81 -41.15
N ILE A 181 17.38 -22.45 -40.90
CA ILE A 181 17.06 -21.56 -39.78
C ILE A 181 16.91 -22.34 -38.46
N HIS A 182 16.56 -23.63 -38.53
CA HIS A 182 16.42 -24.51 -37.36
C HIS A 182 17.71 -24.69 -36.54
N GLN A 183 18.90 -24.47 -37.13
CA GLN A 183 20.18 -24.53 -36.40
C GLN A 183 20.45 -23.28 -35.55
N LYS A 184 19.74 -22.17 -35.80
CA LYS A 184 19.96 -20.88 -35.12
C LYS A 184 19.10 -20.81 -33.86
N THR A 185 19.72 -20.71 -32.68
CA THR A 185 19.04 -20.61 -31.38
C THR A 185 17.98 -19.51 -31.32
N GLN A 186 18.24 -18.35 -31.96
CA GLN A 186 17.28 -17.24 -32.03
C GLN A 186 15.99 -17.59 -32.79
N VAL A 187 16.03 -18.54 -33.72
CA VAL A 187 14.85 -18.94 -34.51
C VAL A 187 14.13 -20.12 -33.90
N LYS A 188 14.84 -21.06 -33.26
CA LYS A 188 14.22 -21.99 -32.31
C LYS A 188 13.40 -21.23 -31.26
N HIS A 189 13.93 -20.10 -30.76
CA HIS A 189 13.19 -19.22 -29.85
C HIS A 189 11.95 -18.57 -30.51
N ALA A 190 12.09 -18.04 -31.73
CA ALA A 190 10.98 -17.43 -32.46
C ALA A 190 9.84 -18.43 -32.71
N GLU A 191 10.17 -19.63 -33.20
CA GLU A 191 9.25 -20.75 -33.44
C GLU A 191 8.53 -21.16 -32.15
N LEU A 192 9.27 -21.35 -31.04
CA LEU A 192 8.67 -21.70 -29.75
C LEU A 192 7.75 -20.59 -29.22
N ARG A 193 8.11 -19.30 -29.37
CA ARG A 193 7.25 -18.19 -28.96
C ARG A 193 6.00 -18.08 -29.82
N LEU A 194 6.08 -18.28 -31.13
CA LEU A 194 4.93 -18.37 -32.02
C LEU A 194 4.00 -19.53 -31.63
N ALA A 195 4.56 -20.71 -31.36
CA ALA A 195 3.80 -21.87 -30.88
C ALA A 195 3.06 -21.58 -29.56
N VAL A 196 3.70 -20.87 -28.61
CA VAL A 196 3.02 -20.42 -27.38
C VAL A 196 1.85 -19.48 -27.67
N GLU A 197 1.99 -18.53 -28.59
CA GLU A 197 0.89 -17.63 -28.95
C GLU A 197 -0.29 -18.38 -29.60
N ILE A 198 -0.01 -19.38 -30.43
CA ILE A 198 -1.04 -20.27 -31.03
C ILE A 198 -1.76 -21.09 -29.94
N ILE A 199 -1.02 -21.72 -29.02
CA ILE A 199 -1.60 -22.55 -27.94
C ILE A 199 -2.40 -21.67 -26.96
N ASN A 200 -1.93 -20.46 -26.66
CA ASN A 200 -2.67 -19.49 -25.83
C ASN A 200 -4.03 -19.10 -26.42
N ARG A 201 -4.20 -19.24 -27.74
CA ARG A 201 -5.47 -19.03 -28.49
C ARG A 201 -6.20 -20.35 -28.79
N GLY A 202 -5.72 -21.46 -28.22
CA GLY A 202 -6.30 -22.79 -28.30
C GLY A 202 -5.98 -23.56 -29.59
N GLY A 203 -5.11 -23.05 -30.45
CA GLY A 203 -4.63 -23.75 -31.64
C GLY A 203 -3.61 -24.83 -31.32
N ILE A 204 -3.30 -25.67 -32.31
CA ILE A 204 -2.41 -26.83 -32.15
C ILE A 204 -1.22 -26.67 -33.10
N PRO A 205 -0.06 -26.18 -32.62
CA PRO A 205 1.11 -25.93 -33.47
C PRO A 205 1.91 -27.21 -33.74
N TYR A 206 2.19 -27.44 -35.02
CA TYR A 206 3.06 -28.48 -35.55
C TYR A 206 4.23 -27.83 -36.26
N SER A 207 5.40 -28.46 -36.20
CA SER A 207 6.60 -27.98 -36.90
C SER A 207 6.97 -28.92 -38.04
N ILE A 208 7.20 -28.35 -39.22
CA ILE A 208 7.72 -29.05 -40.39
C ILE A 208 9.19 -28.67 -40.55
N ARG A 209 10.03 -29.64 -40.96
CA ARG A 209 11.44 -29.41 -41.30
C ARG A 209 11.64 -29.71 -42.77
N LEU A 210 12.01 -28.67 -43.52
CA LEU A 210 12.44 -28.83 -44.91
C LEU A 210 13.84 -29.46 -44.92
N PRO A 211 14.09 -30.49 -45.75
CA PRO A 211 15.42 -31.06 -45.88
C PRO A 211 16.37 -30.07 -46.58
N ASN A 212 17.66 -30.13 -46.22
CA ASN A 212 18.72 -29.56 -47.04
C ASN A 212 18.95 -30.45 -48.27
N GLU A 213 19.50 -29.86 -49.32
CA GLU A 213 19.92 -30.58 -50.52
C GLU A 213 21.18 -31.43 -50.28
N GLN A 214 21.46 -32.35 -51.21
CA GLN A 214 22.64 -33.23 -51.15
C GLN A 214 23.97 -32.46 -51.23
N ASP A 215 23.99 -31.27 -51.85
CA ASP A 215 25.13 -30.36 -51.91
C ASP A 215 25.24 -29.44 -50.68
N GLY A 216 24.34 -29.59 -49.70
CA GLY A 216 24.23 -28.73 -48.52
C GLY A 216 23.55 -27.38 -48.77
N SER A 217 23.01 -27.15 -49.98
CA SER A 217 22.20 -25.96 -50.25
C SER A 217 20.86 -26.02 -49.51
N LYS A 218 20.27 -24.83 -49.35
CA LYS A 218 19.18 -24.54 -48.42
C LYS A 218 17.88 -24.39 -49.18
N ASN A 219 16.80 -24.90 -48.62
CA ASN A 219 15.46 -24.82 -49.20
C ASN A 219 14.58 -23.83 -48.45
N GLY A 220 14.08 -22.83 -49.17
CA GLY A 220 12.82 -22.19 -48.85
C GLY A 220 11.63 -23.11 -49.14
N LEU A 221 10.46 -22.77 -48.59
CA LEU A 221 9.22 -23.49 -48.88
C LEU A 221 8.82 -23.38 -50.36
N ASP A 222 9.07 -22.24 -51.01
CA ASP A 222 8.87 -22.06 -52.44
C ASP A 222 9.84 -22.92 -53.25
N ASP A 223 11.15 -22.88 -52.95
CA ASP A 223 12.16 -23.71 -53.61
C ASP A 223 11.81 -25.21 -53.54
N TYR A 224 11.41 -25.68 -52.35
CA TYR A 224 11.03 -27.08 -52.13
C TYR A 224 9.79 -27.48 -52.94
N LEU A 225 8.75 -26.65 -52.94
CA LEU A 225 7.52 -26.90 -53.72
C LEU A 225 7.76 -26.82 -55.22
N VAL A 226 8.67 -25.96 -55.70
CA VAL A 226 9.07 -25.91 -57.12
C VAL A 226 9.86 -27.16 -57.51
N ARG A 227 10.79 -27.63 -56.66
CA ARG A 227 11.69 -28.75 -56.96
C ARG A 227 11.02 -30.13 -56.84
N TYR A 228 10.15 -30.31 -55.84
CA TYR A 228 9.59 -31.63 -55.49
C TYR A 228 8.06 -31.72 -55.60
N GLY A 229 7.36 -30.59 -55.75
CA GLY A 229 5.90 -30.54 -55.89
C GLY A 229 5.12 -30.76 -54.59
N ALA A 230 3.81 -30.60 -54.70
CA ALA A 230 2.90 -30.70 -53.56
C ALA A 230 2.88 -32.07 -52.88
N GLU A 231 2.99 -33.18 -53.62
CA GLU A 231 2.86 -34.54 -53.05
C GLU A 231 3.99 -34.88 -52.07
N GLU A 232 5.25 -34.54 -52.40
CA GLU A 232 6.37 -34.75 -51.47
C GLU A 232 6.23 -33.85 -50.23
N PHE A 233 5.73 -32.62 -50.39
CA PHE A 233 5.42 -31.77 -49.25
C PHE A 233 4.30 -32.34 -48.37
N ARG A 234 3.24 -32.97 -48.93
CA ARG A 234 2.20 -33.64 -48.11
C ARG A 234 2.76 -34.71 -47.20
N LYS A 235 3.77 -35.48 -47.64
CA LYS A 235 4.45 -36.46 -46.77
C LYS A 235 5.13 -35.79 -45.57
N LEU A 236 5.72 -34.59 -45.76
CA LEU A 236 6.28 -33.80 -44.65
C LEU A 236 5.19 -33.26 -43.71
N VAL A 237 4.00 -32.91 -44.23
CA VAL A 237 2.83 -32.50 -43.42
C VAL A 237 2.28 -33.67 -42.59
N GLU A 238 2.23 -34.87 -43.16
CA GLU A 238 1.79 -36.10 -42.49
C GLU A 238 2.79 -36.56 -41.40
N ALA A 239 4.09 -36.41 -41.66
CA ALA A 239 5.16 -36.72 -40.71
C ALA A 239 5.39 -35.63 -39.64
N ALA A 240 4.69 -34.50 -39.72
CA ALA A 240 4.87 -33.38 -38.80
C ALA A 240 4.48 -33.74 -37.36
N ARG A 241 5.24 -33.21 -36.39
CA ARG A 241 5.03 -33.44 -34.95
C ARG A 241 4.74 -32.12 -34.21
N PRO A 242 4.10 -32.16 -33.02
CA PRO A 242 3.86 -30.97 -32.22
C PRO A 242 5.16 -30.19 -31.96
N THR A 243 5.12 -28.85 -32.07
CA THR A 243 6.33 -28.01 -32.08
C THR A 243 7.26 -28.24 -30.88
N PHE A 244 6.71 -28.40 -29.67
CA PHE A 244 7.52 -28.68 -28.48
C PHE A 244 8.15 -30.09 -28.48
N GLU A 245 7.51 -31.10 -29.09
CA GLU A 245 8.12 -32.43 -29.24
C GLU A 245 9.27 -32.42 -30.24
N VAL A 246 9.12 -31.68 -31.35
CA VAL A 246 10.18 -31.44 -32.33
C VAL A 246 11.36 -30.77 -31.63
N ALA A 247 11.13 -29.65 -30.95
CA ALA A 247 12.18 -28.88 -30.28
C ALA A 247 12.94 -29.69 -29.22
N VAL A 248 12.26 -30.50 -28.41
CA VAL A 248 12.92 -31.41 -27.45
C VAL A 248 13.74 -32.48 -28.19
N SER A 249 13.19 -33.12 -29.23
CA SER A 249 13.92 -34.14 -30.00
C SER A 249 15.13 -33.59 -30.78
N GLU A 250 15.13 -32.29 -31.11
CA GLU A 250 16.23 -31.58 -31.77
C GLU A 250 17.26 -31.01 -30.78
N GLY A 251 17.27 -31.47 -29.52
CA GLY A 251 18.25 -31.06 -28.51
C GLY A 251 18.22 -29.56 -28.20
N THR A 252 17.04 -28.92 -28.26
CA THR A 252 16.92 -27.49 -27.94
C THR A 252 17.26 -27.24 -26.46
N PRO A 253 18.11 -26.25 -26.12
CA PRO A 253 18.57 -26.04 -24.75
C PRO A 253 17.42 -25.90 -23.75
N ARG A 254 17.50 -26.62 -22.62
CA ARG A 254 16.48 -26.62 -21.57
C ARG A 254 16.09 -25.21 -21.12
N GLY A 255 17.07 -24.34 -20.87
CA GLY A 255 16.83 -22.95 -20.46
C GLY A 255 15.89 -22.22 -21.43
N LEU A 256 16.10 -22.38 -22.74
CA LEU A 256 15.26 -21.77 -23.77
C LEU A 256 13.82 -22.32 -23.77
N LEU A 257 13.67 -23.64 -23.59
CA LEU A 257 12.36 -24.28 -23.48
C LEU A 257 11.60 -23.76 -22.25
N LEU A 258 12.25 -23.76 -21.08
CA LEU A 258 11.65 -23.28 -19.83
C LEU A 258 11.34 -21.79 -19.87
N GLU A 259 12.24 -20.95 -20.39
CA GLU A 259 12.03 -19.51 -20.57
C GLU A 259 10.85 -19.18 -21.47
N THR A 260 10.56 -20.03 -22.46
CA THR A 260 9.43 -19.88 -23.38
C THR A 260 8.12 -20.35 -22.74
N LEU A 261 8.15 -21.43 -21.96
CA LEU A 261 6.98 -21.94 -21.23
C LEU A 261 6.41 -20.95 -20.22
N VAL A 262 7.19 -19.97 -19.73
CA VAL A 262 6.68 -18.92 -18.83
C VAL A 262 5.54 -18.11 -19.46
N PHE A 263 5.54 -17.94 -20.79
CA PHE A 263 4.50 -17.21 -21.51
C PHE A 263 3.25 -18.04 -21.84
N LEU A 264 3.26 -19.34 -21.52
CA LEU A 264 2.15 -20.25 -21.77
C LEU A 264 1.11 -20.15 -20.65
N LYS A 265 -0.16 -19.95 -21.00
CA LYS A 265 -1.26 -19.73 -20.04
C LYS A 265 -1.89 -21.03 -19.53
N ASN A 266 -1.77 -22.12 -20.29
CA ASN A 266 -2.42 -23.40 -19.99
C ASN A 266 -1.49 -24.32 -19.18
N SER A 267 -1.81 -24.52 -17.90
CA SER A 267 -1.02 -25.36 -16.98
C SER A 267 -0.93 -26.82 -17.40
N ALA A 268 -1.94 -27.37 -18.08
CA ALA A 268 -1.89 -28.74 -18.59
C ALA A 268 -0.90 -28.89 -19.75
N GLU A 269 -0.80 -27.89 -20.63
CA GLU A 269 0.20 -27.90 -21.72
C GLU A 269 1.63 -27.67 -21.17
N ILE A 270 1.81 -26.78 -20.18
CA ILE A 270 3.08 -26.64 -19.47
C ILE A 270 3.52 -28.01 -18.93
N GLU A 271 2.66 -28.68 -18.16
CA GLU A 271 2.98 -29.95 -17.51
C GLU A 271 3.26 -31.08 -18.52
N LYS A 272 2.63 -31.10 -19.70
CA LYS A 272 3.00 -32.00 -20.80
C LYS A 272 4.42 -31.74 -21.30
N VAL A 273 4.80 -30.49 -21.54
CA VAL A 273 6.14 -30.16 -22.04
C VAL A 273 7.21 -30.42 -20.98
N LEU A 274 6.95 -30.14 -19.69
CA LEU A 274 7.85 -30.50 -18.60
C LEU A 274 8.08 -32.02 -18.50
N LYS A 275 7.04 -32.84 -18.73
CA LYS A 275 7.17 -34.31 -18.86
C LYS A 275 8.04 -34.73 -20.06
N LEU A 276 7.88 -34.08 -21.21
CA LEU A 276 8.68 -34.35 -22.41
C LEU A 276 10.17 -34.05 -22.18
N ILE A 277 10.49 -32.88 -21.59
CA ILE A 277 11.86 -32.50 -21.22
C ILE A 277 12.46 -33.52 -20.24
N ALA A 278 11.76 -33.80 -19.14
CA ALA A 278 12.20 -34.75 -18.11
C ALA A 278 12.50 -36.14 -18.71
N LYS A 279 11.62 -36.64 -19.59
CA LYS A 279 11.80 -37.93 -20.28
C LYS A 279 12.99 -37.91 -21.24
N SER A 280 13.22 -36.82 -21.97
CA SER A 280 14.30 -36.72 -22.95
C SER A 280 15.68 -36.57 -22.31
N GLU A 281 15.77 -35.91 -21.16
CA GLU A 281 17.04 -35.71 -20.43
C GLU A 281 17.32 -36.81 -19.40
N GLY A 282 16.35 -37.69 -19.11
CA GLY A 282 16.46 -38.72 -18.07
C GLY A 282 16.44 -38.16 -16.64
N ILE A 283 15.98 -36.92 -16.46
CA ILE A 283 16.00 -36.19 -15.18
C ILE A 283 14.63 -36.32 -14.49
N PRO A 284 14.57 -36.50 -13.14
CA PRO A 284 13.30 -36.51 -12.42
C PRO A 284 12.50 -35.21 -12.65
N ILE A 285 11.22 -35.35 -13.02
CA ILE A 285 10.32 -34.22 -13.33
C ILE A 285 10.27 -33.15 -12.23
N ARG A 286 10.44 -33.53 -10.97
CA ARG A 286 10.51 -32.60 -9.82
C ARG A 286 11.63 -31.56 -9.98
N SER A 287 12.78 -31.95 -10.52
CA SER A 287 13.90 -31.04 -10.77
C SER A 287 13.56 -30.02 -11.85
N ILE A 288 13.03 -30.49 -12.99
CA ILE A 288 12.59 -29.65 -14.11
C ILE A 288 11.45 -28.69 -13.70
N ARG A 289 10.49 -29.14 -12.89
CA ARG A 289 9.44 -28.28 -12.31
C ARG A 289 10.02 -27.20 -11.39
N ASN A 290 10.98 -27.54 -10.52
CA ASN A 290 11.60 -26.56 -9.62
C ASN A 290 12.34 -25.47 -10.41
N GLU A 291 13.10 -25.85 -11.44
CA GLU A 291 13.78 -24.92 -12.35
C GLU A 291 12.79 -24.03 -13.11
N PHE A 292 11.72 -24.63 -13.66
CA PHE A 292 10.63 -23.88 -14.31
C PHE A 292 9.97 -22.88 -13.37
N TYR A 293 9.56 -23.29 -12.17
CA TYR A 293 8.89 -22.38 -11.24
C TYR A 293 9.81 -21.27 -10.74
N SER A 294 11.10 -21.55 -10.53
CA SER A 294 12.10 -20.51 -10.24
C SER A 294 12.15 -19.44 -11.33
N LEU A 295 12.27 -19.85 -12.61
CA LEU A 295 12.25 -18.96 -13.76
C LEU A 295 10.91 -18.22 -13.93
N PHE A 296 9.79 -18.91 -13.72
CA PHE A 296 8.44 -18.35 -13.81
C PHE A 296 8.21 -17.26 -12.77
N TRP A 297 8.59 -17.49 -11.51
CA TRP A 297 8.47 -16.49 -10.45
C TRP A 297 9.44 -15.33 -10.65
N LYS A 298 10.68 -15.59 -11.08
CA LYS A 298 11.65 -14.54 -11.42
C LYS A 298 11.13 -13.63 -12.53
N LYS A 299 10.71 -14.19 -13.68
CA LYS A 299 10.13 -13.40 -14.78
C LYS A 299 8.85 -12.67 -14.35
N ARG A 300 8.00 -13.25 -13.50
CA ARG A 300 6.84 -12.53 -12.96
C ARG A 300 7.18 -11.42 -11.97
N GLN A 301 8.32 -11.50 -11.27
CA GLN A 301 8.83 -10.38 -10.48
C GLN A 301 9.37 -9.28 -11.40
N GLU A 302 10.12 -9.64 -12.45
CA GLU A 302 10.62 -8.71 -13.48
C GLU A 302 9.50 -8.04 -14.30
N GLU A 303 8.42 -8.77 -14.63
CA GLU A 303 7.24 -8.21 -15.30
C GLU A 303 6.45 -7.29 -14.37
N LYS A 304 6.38 -7.60 -13.07
CA LYS A 304 5.75 -6.73 -12.08
C LYS A 304 6.55 -5.48 -11.80
N SER A 305 7.87 -5.55 -11.65
CA SER A 305 8.70 -4.34 -11.55
C SER A 305 8.65 -3.48 -12.82
N LYS A 306 8.24 -4.05 -13.98
CA LYS A 306 7.97 -3.30 -15.22
C LYS A 306 6.52 -2.83 -15.42
N LYS A 307 5.54 -3.35 -14.68
CA LYS A 307 4.11 -2.97 -14.77
C LYS A 307 3.59 -2.19 -13.58
N ASP A 308 4.19 -2.39 -12.42
CA ASP A 308 3.75 -1.90 -11.12
C ASP A 308 4.75 -0.89 -10.52
N GLU A 309 5.70 -0.35 -11.30
CA GLU A 309 6.27 0.98 -11.01
C GLU A 309 5.29 2.02 -11.55
N PRO A 310 4.62 2.82 -10.68
CA PRO A 310 3.82 3.93 -11.18
C PRO A 310 4.77 4.95 -11.79
N ASN A 311 4.71 5.10 -13.11
CA ASN A 311 5.51 6.08 -13.85
C ASN A 311 4.97 7.49 -13.56
N TYR A 312 5.32 8.01 -12.37
CA TYR A 312 5.07 9.38 -11.97
C TYR A 312 5.99 10.30 -12.77
N SER A 313 5.42 11.26 -13.47
CA SER A 313 6.15 12.33 -14.14
C SER A 313 6.99 13.13 -13.14
N LYS A 314 8.03 13.84 -13.63
CA LYS A 314 8.85 14.70 -12.77
C LYS A 314 8.02 15.75 -12.03
N GLU A 315 7.01 16.32 -12.68
CA GLU A 315 6.10 17.29 -12.07
C GLU A 315 5.29 16.71 -10.89
N GLU A 316 4.82 15.45 -11.01
CA GLU A 316 4.16 14.76 -9.89
C GLU A 316 5.13 14.48 -8.75
N GLN A 317 6.38 14.09 -9.05
CA GLN A 317 7.42 13.85 -8.04
C GLN A 317 7.82 15.14 -7.32
N ASP A 318 7.93 16.26 -8.03
CA ASP A 318 8.28 17.56 -7.45
C ASP A 318 7.14 18.08 -6.54
N LYS A 319 5.88 18.00 -6.97
CA LYS A 319 4.72 18.31 -6.12
C LYS A 319 4.59 17.37 -4.92
N ALA A 320 4.93 16.10 -5.07
CA ALA A 320 4.96 15.15 -3.97
C ALA A 320 6.07 15.48 -2.95
N ARG A 321 7.24 15.94 -3.41
CA ARG A 321 8.30 16.46 -2.52
C ARG A 321 7.88 17.75 -1.82
N GLU A 322 7.20 18.66 -2.51
CA GLU A 322 6.63 19.88 -1.89
C GLU A 322 5.65 19.50 -0.78
N LEU A 323 4.73 18.57 -1.04
CA LEU A 323 3.78 18.05 -0.05
C LEU A 323 4.48 17.43 1.17
N LEU A 324 5.54 16.64 0.97
CA LEU A 324 6.33 16.03 2.06
C LEU A 324 7.18 17.04 2.85
N ASN A 325 7.44 18.22 2.31
CA ASN A 325 8.09 19.33 3.02
C ASN A 325 7.07 20.27 3.73
N SER A 326 5.77 20.00 3.60
CA SER A 326 4.73 20.81 4.23
C SER A 326 4.59 20.50 5.73
N PRO A 327 4.64 21.50 6.63
CA PRO A 327 4.49 21.27 8.07
C PRO A 327 3.07 20.81 8.45
N ASP A 328 2.08 21.18 7.65
CA ASP A 328 0.63 20.96 7.78
C ASP A 328 0.11 19.76 6.95
N ILE A 329 0.99 18.83 6.54
CA ILE A 329 0.61 17.68 5.70
C ILE A 329 -0.58 16.87 6.26
N LEU A 330 -0.69 16.72 7.59
CA LEU A 330 -1.83 16.04 8.21
C LEU A 330 -3.15 16.81 8.10
N ASP A 331 -3.12 18.14 7.98
CA ASP A 331 -4.31 18.97 7.79
C ASP A 331 -4.69 19.05 6.30
N LYS A 332 -3.70 19.09 5.39
CA LYS A 332 -3.92 18.87 3.95
C LYS A 332 -4.55 17.49 3.66
N MET A 333 -4.17 16.47 4.44
CA MET A 333 -4.80 15.14 4.38
C MET A 333 -6.27 15.18 4.84
N LEU A 334 -6.60 15.98 5.85
CA LEU A 334 -7.99 16.21 6.25
C LEU A 334 -8.79 16.95 5.16
N ASP A 335 -8.22 17.94 4.48
CA ASP A 335 -8.90 18.63 3.37
C ASP A 335 -9.26 17.66 2.23
N ILE A 336 -8.27 16.98 1.65
CA ILE A 336 -8.50 16.08 0.50
C ILE A 336 -9.50 14.98 0.85
N THR A 337 -9.41 14.38 2.06
CA THR A 337 -10.37 13.36 2.48
C THR A 337 -11.77 13.92 2.73
N SER A 338 -11.91 15.21 3.10
CA SER A 338 -13.20 15.88 3.20
C SER A 338 -13.82 16.14 1.81
N ARG A 339 -13.03 16.60 0.83
CA ARG A 339 -13.45 16.76 -0.58
C ARG A 339 -13.87 15.42 -1.23
N MET A 340 -13.29 14.31 -0.79
CA MET A 340 -13.72 12.95 -1.16
C MET A 340 -15.07 12.52 -0.54
N GLY A 341 -15.68 13.33 0.33
CA GLY A 341 -16.98 13.09 0.96
C GLY A 341 -16.94 12.48 2.36
N LEU A 342 -15.78 12.49 3.05
CA LEU A 342 -15.64 12.01 4.44
C LEU A 342 -15.59 13.18 5.43
N VAL A 343 -16.72 13.47 6.06
CA VAL A 343 -16.87 14.58 7.03
C VAL A 343 -16.76 14.09 8.48
N GLY A 344 -16.11 14.88 9.34
CA GLY A 344 -15.83 14.51 10.73
C GLY A 344 -14.65 13.55 10.87
N GLU A 345 -14.62 12.70 11.89
CA GLU A 345 -13.62 11.63 12.06
C GLU A 345 -12.14 12.07 12.02
N GLU A 346 -11.82 13.35 12.29
CA GLU A 346 -10.49 13.93 12.03
C GLU A 346 -9.34 13.20 12.73
N ILE A 347 -9.54 12.83 14.00
CA ILE A 347 -8.57 12.06 14.79
C ILE A 347 -8.39 10.66 14.21
N ASN A 348 -9.48 9.97 13.90
CA ASN A 348 -9.44 8.63 13.30
C ASN A 348 -8.79 8.65 11.90
N ARG A 349 -9.03 9.69 11.09
CA ARG A 349 -8.36 9.93 9.80
C ARG A 349 -6.85 10.08 9.99
N LYS A 350 -6.41 10.98 10.89
CA LYS A 350 -4.98 11.22 11.18
C LYS A 350 -4.29 9.95 11.69
N VAL A 351 -4.92 9.20 12.60
CA VAL A 351 -4.36 7.95 13.14
C VAL A 351 -4.28 6.85 12.07
N LEU A 352 -5.30 6.66 11.24
CA LEU A 352 -5.25 5.69 10.13
C LEU A 352 -4.16 6.05 9.10
N TYR A 353 -4.01 7.34 8.76
CA TYR A 353 -2.99 7.78 7.82
C TYR A 353 -1.57 7.56 8.36
N LEU A 354 -1.31 7.87 9.64
CA LEU A 354 -0.06 7.54 10.31
C LEU A 354 0.15 6.02 10.39
N ALA A 355 -0.90 5.25 10.67
CA ALA A 355 -0.80 3.79 10.74
C ALA A 355 -0.38 3.16 9.41
N PHE A 356 -0.98 3.59 8.30
CA PHE A 356 -0.61 3.11 6.96
C PHE A 356 0.76 3.64 6.51
N THR A 357 1.16 4.84 6.96
CA THR A 357 2.52 5.36 6.71
C THR A 357 3.58 4.56 7.47
N SER A 358 3.27 4.10 8.69
CA SER A 358 4.19 3.31 9.52
C SER A 358 4.63 1.98 8.91
N ARG A 359 4.01 1.52 7.80
CA ARG A 359 4.49 0.38 7.01
C ARG A 359 5.93 0.55 6.50
N LYS A 360 6.41 1.80 6.41
CA LYS A 360 7.78 2.19 6.02
C LYS A 360 8.74 2.28 7.23
N LEU A 361 8.32 1.92 8.45
CA LEU A 361 9.27 1.69 9.55
C LEU A 361 9.98 0.34 9.34
N ILE A 362 11.27 0.28 9.72
CA ILE A 362 12.04 -0.98 9.77
C ILE A 362 11.53 -1.91 10.91
N GLU A 363 10.94 -1.31 11.95
CA GLU A 363 10.50 -2.00 13.16
C GLU A 363 9.02 -2.48 13.08
N GLU A 364 8.14 -1.87 13.88
CA GLU A 364 6.74 -2.28 14.03
C GLU A 364 5.81 -1.27 13.36
N ALA A 365 5.07 -1.75 12.37
CA ALA A 365 3.96 -1.01 11.80
C ALA A 365 2.76 -1.04 12.75
N ILE A 366 2.10 0.10 12.87
CA ILE A 366 0.88 0.28 13.62
C ILE A 366 -0.26 -0.45 12.92
N SER A 367 -1.08 -1.14 13.73
CA SER A 367 -2.29 -1.83 13.31
C SER A 367 -3.52 -1.30 14.06
N CYS A 368 -4.69 -1.29 13.41
CA CYS A 368 -5.90 -0.65 13.89
C CYS A 368 -7.15 -1.53 13.75
N VAL A 369 -8.10 -1.40 14.67
CA VAL A 369 -9.45 -1.96 14.56
C VAL A 369 -10.46 -0.84 14.66
N VAL A 370 -11.25 -0.65 13.60
CA VAL A 370 -12.32 0.34 13.54
C VAL A 370 -13.64 -0.32 13.99
N LYS A 371 -14.22 0.21 15.07
CA LYS A 371 -15.43 -0.27 15.74
C LYS A 371 -16.60 0.70 15.56
N GLY A 372 -17.82 0.15 15.67
CA GLY A 372 -19.07 0.90 15.60
C GLY A 372 -20.20 0.08 14.96
N ALA A 373 -21.42 0.59 15.04
CA ALA A 373 -22.64 -0.02 14.51
C ALA A 373 -22.58 -0.30 13.00
N SER A 374 -23.46 -1.19 12.52
CA SER A 374 -23.64 -1.35 11.08
C SER A 374 -24.05 -0.03 10.44
N SER A 375 -23.62 0.21 9.21
CA SER A 375 -23.83 1.47 8.48
C SER A 375 -23.21 2.75 9.08
N ALA A 376 -22.49 2.70 10.20
CA ALA A 376 -21.84 3.88 10.82
C ALA A 376 -20.70 4.51 9.99
N GLY A 377 -20.36 3.98 8.81
CA GLY A 377 -19.32 4.56 7.93
C GLY A 377 -17.91 4.00 8.10
N LYS A 378 -17.67 3.04 9.01
CA LYS A 378 -16.36 2.39 9.26
C LYS A 378 -15.56 2.04 7.99
N SER A 379 -16.20 1.34 7.05
CA SER A 379 -15.56 0.90 5.81
C SER A 379 -15.30 2.07 4.85
N THR A 380 -16.11 3.12 4.90
CA THR A 380 -15.90 4.36 4.14
C THR A 380 -14.68 5.11 4.67
N LEU A 381 -14.60 5.30 6.00
CA LEU A 381 -13.46 5.92 6.68
C LEU A 381 -12.12 5.28 6.26
N VAL A 382 -12.02 3.94 6.37
CA VAL A 382 -10.80 3.22 5.98
C VAL A 382 -10.54 3.32 4.47
N ARG A 383 -11.54 3.11 3.61
CA ARG A 383 -11.38 3.15 2.14
C ARG A 383 -11.01 4.53 1.61
N THR A 384 -11.48 5.61 2.23
CA THR A 384 -11.12 6.97 1.84
C THR A 384 -9.65 7.25 2.15
N VAL A 385 -9.16 6.91 3.35
CA VAL A 385 -7.74 7.10 3.70
C VAL A 385 -6.84 6.20 2.83
N LEU A 386 -7.25 4.96 2.54
CA LEU A 386 -6.48 4.05 1.68
C LEU A 386 -6.20 4.59 0.26
N LYS A 387 -7.08 5.41 -0.33
CA LYS A 387 -6.88 5.96 -1.68
C LYS A 387 -5.68 6.91 -1.82
N LEU A 388 -5.13 7.38 -0.70
CA LEU A 388 -3.91 8.20 -0.62
C LEU A 388 -2.63 7.35 -0.72
N PHE A 389 -2.74 6.02 -0.68
CA PHE A 389 -1.62 5.08 -0.71
C PHE A 389 -1.56 4.37 -2.07
N PRO A 390 -0.37 3.93 -2.52
CA PRO A 390 -0.23 3.22 -3.79
C PRO A 390 -1.02 1.91 -3.78
N GLU A 391 -1.70 1.57 -4.88
CA GLU A 391 -2.60 0.41 -4.92
C GLU A 391 -1.86 -0.92 -4.75
N GLU A 392 -0.60 -0.98 -5.18
CA GLU A 392 0.30 -2.11 -5.00
C GLU A 392 0.67 -2.38 -3.54
N ASP A 393 0.52 -1.39 -2.65
CA ASP A 393 0.71 -1.53 -1.21
C ASP A 393 -0.54 -2.04 -0.48
N ILE A 394 -1.71 -2.05 -1.13
CA ILE A 394 -3.01 -2.29 -0.48
C ILE A 394 -3.52 -3.70 -0.77
N LEU A 395 -3.73 -4.46 0.31
CA LEU A 395 -4.30 -5.81 0.29
C LEU A 395 -5.71 -5.77 0.92
N SER A 396 -6.72 -5.44 0.12
CA SER A 396 -8.11 -5.33 0.57
C SER A 396 -8.90 -6.61 0.36
N TYR A 397 -9.49 -7.15 1.44
CA TYR A 397 -10.32 -8.35 1.42
C TYR A 397 -11.66 -8.14 2.14
N SER A 398 -12.72 -8.72 1.56
CA SER A 398 -14.03 -8.78 2.20
C SER A 398 -14.13 -9.90 3.25
N PHE A 399 -13.24 -10.90 3.17
CA PHE A 399 -13.18 -12.02 4.09
C PHE A 399 -11.80 -12.72 3.99
N LEU A 400 -11.29 -13.27 5.09
CA LEU A 400 -10.08 -14.12 5.13
C LEU A 400 -10.39 -15.45 5.82
N THR A 401 -10.01 -16.55 5.18
CA THR A 401 -10.09 -17.90 5.76
C THR A 401 -8.93 -18.15 6.74
N PRO A 402 -9.06 -19.10 7.68
CA PRO A 402 -8.03 -19.45 8.66
C PRO A 402 -6.62 -19.66 8.08
N LYS A 403 -6.57 -20.30 6.91
CA LYS A 403 -5.32 -20.62 6.20
C LYS A 403 -5.02 -19.66 5.05
N ALA A 404 -5.76 -18.56 4.88
CA ALA A 404 -5.60 -17.65 3.73
C ALA A 404 -4.16 -17.13 3.64
N LEU A 405 -3.66 -16.47 4.70
CA LEU A 405 -2.29 -15.93 4.75
C LEU A 405 -1.23 -17.02 4.58
N VAL A 406 -1.50 -18.24 5.07
CA VAL A 406 -0.64 -19.41 4.91
C VAL A 406 -0.50 -19.84 3.44
N HIS A 407 -1.57 -19.68 2.65
CA HIS A 407 -1.57 -19.98 1.22
C HIS A 407 -1.19 -18.77 0.33
N PHE A 408 -0.92 -17.59 0.89
CA PHE A 408 -0.41 -16.45 0.09
C PHE A 408 1.01 -16.73 -0.41
N ASN A 409 1.20 -16.74 -1.72
CA ASN A 409 2.52 -16.73 -2.36
C ASN A 409 2.93 -15.29 -2.70
N LYS A 410 2.76 -14.38 -1.72
CA LYS A 410 3.11 -12.95 -1.81
C LYS A 410 3.91 -12.59 -0.57
N ASP A 411 4.90 -11.71 -0.74
CA ASP A 411 5.48 -10.97 0.37
C ASP A 411 4.40 -10.04 0.97
N LEU A 412 4.31 -9.97 2.30
CA LEU A 412 3.41 -9.08 3.03
C LEU A 412 4.16 -7.88 3.62
N SER A 413 5.48 -7.79 3.44
CA SER A 413 6.31 -6.74 3.99
C SER A 413 5.99 -5.38 3.37
N HIS A 414 5.92 -4.35 4.22
CA HIS A 414 5.55 -2.98 3.88
C HIS A 414 4.17 -2.83 3.21
N LYS A 415 3.25 -3.78 3.41
CA LYS A 415 1.88 -3.75 2.88
C LYS A 415 0.84 -3.32 3.93
N ILE A 416 -0.34 -2.93 3.45
CA ILE A 416 -1.51 -2.57 4.25
C ILE A 416 -2.59 -3.64 4.03
N LEU A 417 -2.85 -4.48 5.03
CA LEU A 417 -3.86 -5.53 4.98
C LEU A 417 -5.19 -5.04 5.56
N PHE A 418 -6.15 -4.77 4.70
CA PHE A 418 -7.50 -4.33 5.08
C PHE A 418 -8.51 -5.47 5.00
N VAL A 419 -9.17 -5.77 6.13
CA VAL A 419 -10.20 -6.80 6.25
C VAL A 419 -11.53 -6.20 6.68
N GLN A 420 -12.57 -6.44 5.89
CA GLN A 420 -13.92 -5.97 6.20
C GLN A 420 -14.71 -6.98 7.03
N GLU A 421 -15.56 -6.44 7.92
CA GLU A 421 -16.62 -7.12 8.68
C GLU A 421 -16.25 -8.45 9.35
N TYR A 422 -15.98 -8.36 10.66
CA TYR A 422 -15.51 -9.44 11.54
C TYR A 422 -16.34 -10.76 11.67
N PRO A 423 -17.64 -10.90 11.34
CA PRO A 423 -18.39 -12.13 11.64
C PRO A 423 -17.72 -13.47 11.26
N GLY A 424 -16.89 -13.49 10.21
CA GLY A 424 -16.21 -14.70 9.75
C GLY A 424 -14.80 -14.98 10.30
N SER A 425 -14.05 -14.01 10.84
CA SER A 425 -12.58 -14.18 11.01
C SER A 425 -12.13 -14.97 12.23
N MET A 426 -13.04 -15.56 13.03
CA MET A 426 -12.77 -16.30 14.28
C MET A 426 -11.75 -17.45 14.20
N SER A 427 -11.20 -17.74 13.03
CA SER A 427 -10.22 -18.79 12.80
C SER A 427 -8.91 -18.30 12.13
N ALA A 428 -8.83 -17.06 11.63
CA ALA A 428 -7.60 -16.47 11.07
C ALA A 428 -6.80 -15.67 12.11
N ASP A 429 -7.41 -15.32 13.24
CA ASP A 429 -6.83 -14.52 14.33
C ASP A 429 -5.44 -14.99 14.79
N TYR A 430 -5.20 -16.31 14.87
CA TYR A 430 -3.89 -16.84 15.25
C TYR A 430 -2.81 -16.47 14.23
N SER A 431 -3.07 -16.70 12.93
CA SER A 431 -2.11 -16.37 11.88
C SER A 431 -1.85 -14.87 11.82
N ILE A 432 -2.89 -14.03 11.88
CA ILE A 432 -2.74 -12.57 11.90
C ILE A 432 -1.88 -12.14 13.10
N ARG A 433 -2.16 -12.67 14.30
CA ARG A 433 -1.40 -12.37 15.52
C ARG A 433 0.06 -12.79 15.45
N THR A 434 0.35 -13.99 14.92
CA THR A 434 1.71 -14.46 14.67
C THR A 434 2.41 -13.53 13.69
N THR A 435 1.78 -13.20 12.56
CA THR A 435 2.32 -12.26 11.56
C THR A 435 2.69 -10.90 12.17
N LEU A 436 1.80 -10.32 12.99
CA LEU A 436 2.01 -9.03 13.64
C LEU A 436 3.06 -9.05 14.76
N THR A 437 3.35 -10.22 15.35
CA THR A 437 4.32 -10.33 16.47
C THR A 437 5.69 -10.81 16.00
N GLU A 438 5.73 -11.81 15.11
CA GLU A 438 6.95 -12.48 14.64
C GLU A 438 7.48 -11.90 13.32
N ARG A 439 6.68 -11.07 12.62
CA ARG A 439 7.01 -10.43 11.32
C ARG A 439 7.29 -11.41 10.17
N GLU A 440 7.06 -12.70 10.41
CA GLU A 440 7.13 -13.82 9.46
C GLU A 440 6.02 -14.82 9.84
N LEU A 441 5.44 -15.53 8.86
CA LEU A 441 4.69 -16.76 9.08
C LEU A 441 5.50 -17.95 8.57
N SER A 442 6.08 -18.76 9.46
CA SER A 442 6.64 -20.07 9.11
C SER A 442 5.67 -21.20 9.47
N ILE A 443 5.24 -21.97 8.47
CA ILE A 443 4.22 -23.02 8.63
C ILE A 443 4.59 -24.26 7.82
N ALA A 444 4.55 -25.41 8.48
CA ALA A 444 4.68 -26.72 7.86
C ALA A 444 3.34 -27.19 7.27
N LEU A 445 3.26 -27.33 5.95
CA LEU A 445 2.06 -27.77 5.23
C LEU A 445 2.23 -29.22 4.73
N PRO A 446 1.32 -30.16 5.10
CA PRO A 446 1.27 -31.46 4.47
C PRO A 446 0.67 -31.32 3.06
N ILE A 447 1.50 -31.52 2.04
CA ILE A 447 1.11 -31.54 0.64
C ILE A 447 0.95 -33.00 0.24
N LYS A 448 -0.24 -33.38 -0.26
CA LYS A 448 -0.47 -34.70 -0.82
C LYS A 448 0.17 -34.78 -2.20
N ASP A 449 1.01 -35.77 -2.43
CA ASP A 449 1.52 -36.09 -3.76
C ASP A 449 0.38 -36.73 -4.58
N GLU A 450 -0.07 -36.07 -5.64
CA GLU A 450 -1.17 -36.58 -6.48
C GLU A 450 -0.77 -37.82 -7.31
N ALA A 451 0.52 -38.15 -7.43
CA ALA A 451 1.01 -39.32 -8.14
C ALA A 451 1.21 -40.55 -7.24
N THR A 452 1.63 -40.39 -5.98
CA THR A 452 1.80 -41.53 -5.04
C THR A 452 0.67 -41.67 -4.02
N GLY A 453 -0.04 -40.59 -3.72
CA GLY A 453 -1.06 -40.52 -2.69
C GLY A 453 -0.53 -40.19 -1.28
N ASP A 454 0.79 -40.15 -1.10
CA ASP A 454 1.44 -39.89 0.19
C ASP A 454 1.39 -38.41 0.60
N PHE A 455 1.57 -38.15 1.90
CA PHE A 455 1.70 -36.79 2.43
C PHE A 455 3.16 -36.43 2.65
N THR A 456 3.61 -35.33 2.04
CA THR A 456 4.95 -34.76 2.26
C THR A 456 4.84 -33.39 2.92
N THR A 457 5.53 -33.19 4.03
CA THR A 457 5.51 -31.91 4.75
C THR A 457 6.48 -30.93 4.11
N THR A 458 5.97 -29.77 3.67
CA THR A 458 6.76 -28.67 3.11
C THR A 458 6.71 -27.48 4.04
N GLU A 459 7.86 -26.96 4.48
CA GLU A 459 7.93 -25.70 5.22
C GLU A 459 7.70 -24.53 4.26
N LYS A 460 6.83 -23.61 4.63
CA LYS A 460 6.55 -22.38 3.89
C LYS A 460 6.71 -21.17 4.81
N ARG A 461 7.46 -20.19 4.33
CA ARG A 461 7.72 -18.92 5.00
C ARG A 461 7.09 -17.77 4.23
N VAL A 462 6.44 -16.85 4.93
CA VAL A 462 5.84 -15.63 4.37
C VAL A 462 6.32 -14.43 5.19
N PRO A 463 7.26 -13.62 4.68
CA PRO A 463 7.73 -12.41 5.38
C PRO A 463 6.63 -11.33 5.40
N ALA A 464 6.63 -10.53 6.47
CA ALA A 464 5.61 -9.53 6.78
C ALA A 464 6.17 -8.35 7.60
N VAL A 465 7.41 -7.96 7.36
CA VAL A 465 8.07 -6.84 8.07
C VAL A 465 7.36 -5.53 7.74
N GLY A 466 6.97 -4.75 8.75
CA GLY A 466 6.21 -3.51 8.50
C GLY A 466 4.80 -3.71 7.93
N LEU A 467 4.17 -4.88 8.12
CA LEU A 467 2.76 -5.09 7.75
C LEU A 467 1.83 -4.26 8.65
N SER A 468 1.13 -3.27 8.07
CA SER A 468 0.04 -2.56 8.77
C SER A 468 -1.26 -3.31 8.57
N PHE A 469 -1.91 -3.74 9.66
CA PHE A 469 -3.21 -4.43 9.62
C PHE A 469 -4.34 -3.49 10.02
N VAL A 470 -5.43 -3.47 9.24
CA VAL A 470 -6.65 -2.73 9.58
C VAL A 470 -7.89 -3.59 9.39
N GLN A 471 -8.77 -3.58 10.39
CA GLN A 471 -10.01 -4.36 10.36
C GLN A 471 -11.22 -3.53 10.78
N THR A 472 -12.38 -3.77 10.16
CA THR A 472 -13.67 -3.19 10.60
C THR A 472 -14.55 -4.23 11.31
N THR A 473 -15.12 -3.86 12.46
CA THR A 473 -15.98 -4.75 13.25
C THR A 473 -17.20 -4.06 13.83
N THR A 474 -18.27 -4.83 14.05
CA THR A 474 -19.47 -4.44 14.79
C THR A 474 -19.47 -4.99 16.23
N LYS A 475 -18.47 -5.78 16.62
CA LYS A 475 -18.30 -6.25 18.01
C LYS A 475 -17.57 -5.20 18.84
N GLU A 476 -18.09 -4.90 20.03
CA GLU A 476 -17.47 -3.96 20.98
C GLU A 476 -16.16 -4.53 21.56
N SER A 477 -16.14 -5.84 21.84
CA SER A 477 -14.97 -6.59 22.30
C SER A 477 -14.45 -7.58 21.25
N LEU A 478 -13.12 -7.67 21.16
CA LEU A 478 -12.38 -8.71 20.44
C LEU A 478 -11.69 -9.63 21.47
N ASN A 479 -10.95 -10.64 21.00
CA ASN A 479 -10.07 -11.41 21.90
C ASN A 479 -9.07 -10.44 22.58
N PRO A 480 -8.97 -10.42 23.93
CA PRO A 480 -8.06 -9.53 24.67
C PRO A 480 -6.60 -9.61 24.20
N GLU A 481 -6.14 -10.80 23.77
CA GLU A 481 -4.80 -10.98 23.23
C GLU A 481 -4.57 -10.18 21.95
N ASN A 482 -5.59 -10.01 21.12
CA ASN A 482 -5.52 -9.25 19.87
C ASN A 482 -5.68 -7.74 20.14
N GLN A 483 -6.56 -7.34 21.07
CA GLN A 483 -6.78 -5.93 21.42
C GLN A 483 -5.52 -5.23 21.93
N THR A 484 -4.65 -5.95 22.63
CA THR A 484 -3.36 -5.39 23.11
C THR A 484 -2.31 -5.17 22.01
N ARG A 485 -2.60 -5.50 20.74
CA ARG A 485 -1.71 -5.37 19.58
C ARG A 485 -2.22 -4.38 18.52
N VAL A 486 -3.42 -3.81 18.70
CA VAL A 486 -4.09 -2.96 17.70
C VAL A 486 -4.71 -1.75 18.38
N PHE A 487 -4.66 -0.58 17.76
CA PHE A 487 -5.43 0.58 18.24
C PHE A 487 -6.91 0.39 17.97
N ASP A 488 -7.72 0.45 19.02
CA ASP A 488 -9.18 0.48 18.90
C ASP A 488 -9.60 1.91 18.54
N LEU A 489 -10.19 2.08 17.36
CA LEU A 489 -10.75 3.34 16.86
C LEU A 489 -12.27 3.23 16.85
N TYR A 490 -12.96 4.13 17.54
CA TYR A 490 -14.43 4.17 17.57
C TYR A 490 -14.92 5.28 16.65
N VAL A 491 -15.84 4.93 15.74
CA VAL A 491 -16.49 5.91 14.85
C VAL A 491 -17.56 6.68 15.64
N ASP A 492 -17.71 7.97 15.34
CA ASP A 492 -18.69 8.84 15.97
C ASP A 492 -20.10 8.52 15.44
N GLU A 493 -20.94 7.97 16.32
CA GLU A 493 -22.35 7.62 16.07
C GLU A 493 -23.33 8.68 16.62
N SER A 494 -22.86 9.90 16.89
CA SER A 494 -23.71 10.99 17.35
C SER A 494 -24.72 11.45 16.29
N GLU A 495 -25.84 12.00 16.75
CA GLU A 495 -26.86 12.59 15.88
C GLU A 495 -26.30 13.76 15.07
N GLU A 496 -25.42 14.57 15.69
CA GLU A 496 -24.76 15.70 15.02
C GLU A 496 -23.78 15.23 13.94
N GLN A 497 -22.99 14.19 14.18
CA GLN A 497 -22.15 13.58 13.14
C GLN A 497 -23.00 12.99 12.01
N THR A 498 -24.11 12.32 12.35
CA THR A 498 -25.06 11.78 11.36
C THR A 498 -25.65 12.89 10.50
N ARG A 499 -26.03 14.03 11.11
CA ARG A 499 -26.53 15.24 10.42
C ARG A 499 -25.49 15.79 9.44
N ARG A 500 -24.24 15.96 9.87
CA ARG A 500 -23.13 16.41 9.01
C ARG A 500 -22.90 15.48 7.82
N VAL A 501 -22.92 14.16 8.02
CA VAL A 501 -22.76 13.16 6.94
C VAL A 501 -23.92 13.18 5.95
N LEU A 502 -25.15 13.37 6.41
CA LEU A 502 -26.33 13.48 5.53
C LEU A 502 -26.29 14.77 4.69
N GLN A 503 -25.93 15.90 5.30
CA GLN A 503 -25.78 17.18 4.61
C GLN A 503 -24.71 17.09 3.51
N ALA A 504 -23.51 16.60 3.84
CA ALA A 504 -22.41 16.46 2.87
C ALA A 504 -22.76 15.55 1.68
N LYS A 505 -23.52 14.47 1.91
CA LYS A 505 -24.03 13.61 0.83
C LYS A 505 -25.04 14.33 -0.07
N ALA A 506 -25.92 15.15 0.50
CA ALA A 506 -26.87 15.94 -0.28
C ALA A 506 -26.16 17.00 -1.13
N GLU A 507 -25.16 17.68 -0.57
CA GLU A 507 -24.31 18.64 -1.28
C GLU A 507 -23.52 17.97 -2.42
N GLN A 508 -22.94 16.77 -2.18
CA GLN A 508 -22.18 16.02 -3.18
C GLN A 508 -23.01 15.52 -4.36
N GLU A 509 -24.29 15.20 -4.16
CA GLU A 509 -25.21 14.81 -5.24
C GLU A 509 -25.90 16.03 -5.89
N ALA A 510 -25.91 17.20 -5.24
CA ALA A 510 -26.40 18.46 -5.82
C ALA A 510 -25.33 19.20 -6.66
N GLY A 511 -24.05 18.94 -6.42
CA GLY A 511 -22.91 19.53 -7.12
C GLY A 511 -22.37 18.71 -8.30
N LYS A 512 -21.42 19.29 -9.06
CA LYS A 512 -20.58 18.50 -9.97
C LYS A 512 -19.53 17.76 -9.15
N LYS A 513 -19.34 16.46 -9.42
CA LYS A 513 -18.27 15.67 -8.81
C LYS A 513 -16.92 16.22 -9.27
N GLU A 514 -16.11 16.67 -8.31
CA GLU A 514 -14.73 17.12 -8.53
C GLU A 514 -13.85 15.91 -8.91
N ASP A 515 -13.01 16.05 -9.93
CA ASP A 515 -12.02 15.02 -10.26
C ASP A 515 -10.76 15.22 -9.42
N LEU A 516 -10.67 14.43 -8.35
CA LEU A 516 -9.56 14.47 -7.40
C LEU A 516 -8.41 13.54 -7.79
N GLU A 517 -8.53 12.74 -8.86
CA GLU A 517 -7.50 11.75 -9.21
C GLU A 517 -6.10 12.35 -9.49
N PRO A 518 -5.96 13.56 -10.09
CA PRO A 518 -4.65 14.21 -10.21
C PRO A 518 -3.99 14.52 -8.85
N GLU A 519 -4.75 14.99 -7.86
CA GLU A 519 -4.24 15.22 -6.50
C GLU A 519 -3.95 13.89 -5.79
N LEU A 520 -4.84 12.90 -5.91
CA LEU A 520 -4.62 11.57 -5.34
C LEU A 520 -3.35 10.91 -5.87
N ARG A 521 -3.01 11.08 -7.16
CA ARG A 521 -1.74 10.61 -7.72
C ARG A 521 -0.52 11.26 -7.06
N ILE A 522 -0.58 12.54 -6.68
CA ILE A 522 0.49 13.22 -5.91
C ILE A 522 0.61 12.62 -4.50
N TRP A 523 -0.50 12.33 -3.82
CA TRP A 523 -0.48 11.65 -2.51
C TRP A 523 0.11 10.24 -2.59
N ARG A 524 -0.28 9.44 -3.60
CA ARG A 524 0.31 8.11 -3.84
C ARG A 524 1.80 8.22 -4.15
N CYS A 525 2.21 9.20 -4.98
CA CYS A 525 3.61 9.47 -5.28
C CYS A 525 4.42 9.82 -4.02
N ALA A 526 3.89 10.70 -3.15
CA ALA A 526 4.51 11.03 -1.87
C ALA A 526 4.71 9.78 -0.99
N GLN A 527 3.70 8.90 -0.93
CA GLN A 527 3.78 7.63 -0.21
C GLN A 527 4.73 6.59 -0.84
N THR A 528 4.99 6.67 -2.15
CA THR A 528 6.04 5.89 -2.84
C THR A 528 7.43 6.46 -2.51
N LEU A 529 7.59 7.79 -2.51
CA LEU A 529 8.86 8.52 -2.27
C LEU A 529 9.39 8.40 -0.83
N LEU A 530 8.55 8.05 0.15
CA LEU A 530 9.00 7.79 1.53
C LEU A 530 9.95 6.58 1.57
N GLU A 531 11.17 6.79 2.05
CA GLU A 531 12.16 5.73 2.25
C GLU A 531 11.86 4.94 3.54
N THR A 532 12.20 3.65 3.54
CA THR A 532 12.07 2.79 4.72
C THR A 532 13.23 3.07 5.68
N LYS A 533 12.95 3.60 6.88
CA LYS A 533 13.98 4.06 7.85
C LYS A 533 13.68 3.68 9.30
N GLU A 534 14.74 3.65 10.10
CA GLU A 534 14.66 3.61 11.58
C GLU A 534 14.47 5.02 12.11
N VAL A 535 13.78 5.15 13.25
CA VAL A 535 13.51 6.43 13.92
C VAL A 535 13.97 6.36 15.37
N VAL A 536 14.85 7.28 15.75
CA VAL A 536 15.34 7.47 17.13
C VAL A 536 14.53 8.58 17.79
N ILE A 537 14.13 8.36 19.05
CA ILE A 537 13.42 9.36 19.88
C ILE A 537 14.38 9.78 21.01
N PRO A 538 15.10 10.92 20.90
CA PRO A 538 16.12 11.30 21.89
C PRO A 538 15.57 11.52 23.30
N TYR A 539 14.32 11.99 23.41
CA TYR A 539 13.63 12.27 24.67
C TYR A 539 12.88 11.07 25.26
N ALA A 540 13.00 9.87 24.67
CA ALA A 540 12.23 8.69 25.07
C ALA A 540 12.39 8.32 26.55
N GLN A 541 13.56 8.57 27.15
CA GLN A 541 13.85 8.26 28.56
C GLN A 541 12.93 9.00 29.55
N ARG A 542 12.36 10.15 29.15
CA ARG A 542 11.46 10.97 30.00
C ARG A 542 9.98 10.59 29.85
N LEU A 543 9.61 9.90 28.77
CA LEU A 543 8.22 9.56 28.46
C LEU A 543 7.55 8.60 29.49
N PRO A 544 8.23 7.63 30.12
CA PRO A 544 7.61 6.73 31.11
C PRO A 544 7.02 7.42 32.35
N GLU A 545 7.44 8.65 32.65
CA GLU A 545 6.93 9.40 33.80
C GLU A 545 5.47 9.86 33.61
N ALA A 546 5.04 10.06 32.35
CA ALA A 546 3.68 10.46 31.99
C ALA A 546 2.69 9.28 31.94
N PHE A 547 3.14 8.03 32.16
CA PHE A 547 2.29 6.84 32.04
C PHE A 547 1.91 6.25 33.41
N PRO A 548 0.66 5.76 33.57
CA PRO A 548 0.19 5.22 34.84
C PRO A 548 0.90 3.90 35.19
N LYS A 549 1.47 3.81 36.40
CA LYS A 549 2.32 2.66 36.81
C LYS A 549 1.55 1.47 37.40
N ASN A 550 0.21 1.55 37.45
CA ASN A 550 -0.66 0.62 38.19
C ASN A 550 -1.19 -0.58 37.40
N LYS A 551 -1.02 -0.64 36.06
CA LYS A 551 -1.52 -1.75 35.22
C LYS A 551 -0.44 -2.27 34.28
N THR A 552 -0.34 -3.60 34.13
CA THR A 552 0.66 -4.24 33.25
C THR A 552 0.42 -4.00 31.76
N ARG A 553 -0.84 -3.75 31.36
CA ARG A 553 -1.26 -3.38 30.00
C ARG A 553 -0.49 -2.16 29.46
N VAL A 554 -0.19 -1.21 30.33
CA VAL A 554 0.46 0.08 30.03
C VAL A 554 1.80 -0.08 29.34
N ARG A 555 2.51 -1.21 29.55
CA ARG A 555 3.76 -1.52 28.84
C ARG A 555 3.56 -1.56 27.32
N ARG A 556 2.52 -2.28 26.85
CA ARG A 556 2.19 -2.35 25.42
C ARG A 556 1.59 -1.03 24.90
N ASP A 557 0.90 -0.29 25.75
CA ASP A 557 0.35 1.02 25.39
C ASP A 557 1.47 2.06 25.19
N PHE A 558 2.55 1.95 25.97
CA PHE A 558 3.77 2.74 25.82
C PHE A 558 4.52 2.42 24.52
N ASP A 559 4.74 1.14 24.20
CA ASP A 559 5.37 0.74 22.93
C ASP A 559 4.59 1.30 21.72
N ARG A 560 3.25 1.19 21.77
CA ARG A 560 2.36 1.74 20.74
C ARG A 560 2.40 3.27 20.65
N PHE A 561 2.55 3.98 21.77
CA PHE A 561 2.75 5.43 21.80
C PHE A 561 4.08 5.83 21.15
N LEU A 562 5.17 5.10 21.41
CA LEU A 562 6.45 5.32 20.72
C LEU A 562 6.29 5.10 19.21
N SER A 563 5.58 4.04 18.79
CA SER A 563 5.33 3.80 17.36
C SER A 563 4.53 4.93 16.69
N LEU A 564 3.60 5.60 17.37
CA LEU A 564 2.93 6.80 16.86
C LEU A 564 3.91 7.97 16.65
N ILE A 565 4.80 8.23 17.61
CA ILE A 565 5.86 9.26 17.46
C ILE A 565 6.78 8.90 16.29
N LYS A 566 7.20 7.63 16.17
CA LYS A 566 8.04 7.15 15.06
C LYS A 566 7.34 7.29 13.70
N ALA A 567 6.06 6.93 13.60
CA ALA A 567 5.27 7.08 12.39
C ALA A 567 5.09 8.56 11.97
N HIS A 568 4.95 9.47 12.94
CA HIS A 568 4.91 10.91 12.68
C HIS A 568 6.27 11.39 12.15
N ALA A 569 7.37 11.18 12.87
CA ALA A 569 8.70 11.59 12.41
C ALA A 569 9.08 11.00 11.03
N LEU A 570 8.63 9.77 10.72
CA LEU A 570 8.82 9.12 9.42
C LEU A 570 8.03 9.81 8.28
N LEU A 571 6.80 10.23 8.53
CA LEU A 571 6.00 11.01 7.57
C LEU A 571 6.72 12.33 7.23
N TYR A 572 7.33 12.93 8.25
CA TYR A 572 8.08 14.18 8.17
C TYR A 572 9.58 13.96 7.82
N GLN A 573 9.99 12.81 7.26
CA GLN A 573 11.41 12.47 7.07
C GLN A 573 12.22 13.45 6.21
N PHE A 574 11.56 14.22 5.33
CA PHE A 574 12.19 15.27 4.51
C PHE A 574 12.45 16.56 5.31
N GLN A 575 11.79 16.73 6.47
CA GLN A 575 11.87 17.88 7.38
C GLN A 575 12.60 17.54 8.69
N ARG A 576 13.18 16.34 8.82
CA ARG A 576 13.85 15.86 10.03
C ARG A 576 15.34 15.61 9.75
N GLN A 577 16.16 15.89 10.76
CA GLN A 577 17.58 15.55 10.70
C GLN A 577 17.76 14.03 10.75
N GLN A 578 18.82 13.55 10.12
CA GLN A 578 19.26 12.16 10.18
C GLN A 578 20.60 12.10 10.92
N ASP A 579 20.83 11.03 11.66
CA ASP A 579 22.12 10.79 12.33
C ASP A 579 23.19 10.23 11.37
N GLU A 580 24.41 10.04 11.86
CA GLU A 580 25.53 9.46 11.09
C GLU A 580 25.24 8.04 10.56
N GLN A 581 24.18 7.38 11.04
CA GLN A 581 23.74 6.04 10.65
C GLN A 581 22.53 6.08 9.70
N GLY A 582 22.09 7.27 9.26
CA GLY A 582 20.96 7.47 8.35
C GLY A 582 19.58 7.33 8.98
N ARG A 583 19.50 7.32 10.32
CA ARG A 583 18.25 7.17 11.08
C ARG A 583 17.63 8.52 11.35
N ILE A 584 16.30 8.60 11.31
CA ILE A 584 15.57 9.85 11.51
C ILE A 584 15.55 10.20 13.01
N ILE A 585 15.85 11.45 13.34
CA ILE A 585 15.80 11.98 14.70
C ILE A 585 14.42 12.64 14.91
N ALA A 586 13.59 12.07 15.78
CA ALA A 586 12.30 12.66 16.16
C ALA A 586 12.48 13.89 17.05
N THR A 587 11.68 14.93 16.81
CA THR A 587 11.76 16.22 17.52
C THR A 587 10.57 16.41 18.48
N PRO A 588 10.58 17.41 19.38
CA PRO A 588 9.44 17.69 20.26
C PRO A 588 8.14 18.04 19.51
N GLU A 589 8.24 18.53 18.28
CA GLU A 589 7.10 18.80 17.39
C GLU A 589 6.35 17.52 17.03
N ASP A 590 7.04 16.38 16.89
CA ASP A 590 6.39 15.09 16.64
C ASP A 590 5.52 14.65 17.83
N LEU A 591 6.02 14.85 19.06
CA LEU A 591 5.26 14.63 20.28
C LEU A 591 4.05 15.58 20.38
N LYS A 592 4.22 16.85 19.99
CA LYS A 592 3.13 17.84 19.96
C LYS A 592 2.05 17.46 18.95
N GLY A 593 2.45 17.04 17.75
CA GLY A 593 1.55 16.65 16.66
C GLY A 593 0.71 15.40 16.98
N ILE A 594 1.30 14.40 17.66
CA ILE A 594 0.58 13.19 18.08
C ILE A 594 -0.13 13.32 19.43
N ARG A 595 0.07 14.39 20.21
CA ARG A 595 -0.50 14.56 21.57
C ARG A 595 -2.01 14.30 21.62
N GLN A 596 -2.79 15.04 20.85
CA GLN A 596 -4.26 14.94 20.81
C GLN A 596 -4.74 13.58 20.26
N LEU A 597 -3.99 13.00 19.32
CA LEU A 597 -4.30 11.70 18.73
C LEU A 597 -4.08 10.57 19.75
N ALA A 598 -2.94 10.61 20.44
CA ALA A 598 -2.56 9.68 21.47
C ALA A 598 -3.50 9.77 22.69
N GLU A 599 -3.89 10.97 23.10
CA GLU A 599 -4.84 11.15 24.19
C GLU A 599 -6.16 10.43 23.89
N VAL A 600 -6.79 10.67 22.74
CA VAL A 600 -8.07 10.01 22.41
C VAL A 600 -7.92 8.49 22.26
N VAL A 601 -6.88 7.99 21.59
CA VAL A 601 -6.73 6.55 21.29
C VAL A 601 -6.18 5.74 22.48
N LEU A 602 -5.29 6.32 23.29
CA LEU A 602 -4.74 5.65 24.48
C LEU A 602 -5.67 5.78 25.68
N VAL A 603 -6.34 6.91 25.91
CA VAL A 603 -7.35 7.00 26.98
C VAL A 603 -8.49 6.01 26.71
N GLN A 604 -8.92 5.81 25.46
CA GLN A 604 -9.88 4.74 25.10
C GLN A 604 -9.32 3.31 25.26
N SER A 605 -7.99 3.14 25.35
CA SER A 605 -7.35 1.86 25.71
C SER A 605 -7.18 1.69 27.23
N PHE A 606 -7.06 2.78 28.00
CA PHE A 606 -6.96 2.79 29.46
C PHE A 606 -8.31 2.76 30.17
N LYS A 607 -9.35 3.32 29.55
CA LYS A 607 -10.76 3.12 29.94
C LYS A 607 -11.13 1.68 29.66
N GLU A 608 -11.55 0.95 30.70
CA GLU A 608 -12.00 -0.44 30.56
C GLU A 608 -13.36 -0.57 29.87
N LEU A 609 -14.06 0.54 29.65
CA LEU A 609 -15.39 0.60 29.04
C LEU A 609 -15.40 1.26 27.65
N PRO A 610 -16.07 0.66 26.64
CA PRO A 610 -16.40 1.32 25.38
C PRO A 610 -17.19 2.63 25.57
N PRO A 611 -17.10 3.63 24.67
CA PRO A 611 -17.72 4.94 24.86
C PRO A 611 -19.24 4.92 25.12
N LYS A 612 -19.98 4.01 24.47
CA LYS A 612 -21.43 3.83 24.71
C LYS A 612 -21.74 3.22 26.08
N GLN A 613 -20.85 2.39 26.62
CA GLN A 613 -20.97 1.86 27.97
C GLN A 613 -20.65 2.95 28.99
N GLU A 614 -19.59 3.73 28.78
CA GLU A 614 -19.28 4.89 29.63
C GLU A 614 -20.43 5.90 29.65
N GLN A 615 -21.00 6.27 28.50
CA GLN A 615 -22.14 7.18 28.43
C GLN A 615 -23.38 6.62 29.16
N ALA A 616 -23.61 5.31 29.10
CA ALA A 616 -24.70 4.67 29.83
C ALA A 616 -24.45 4.65 31.35
N LEU A 617 -23.23 4.33 31.78
CA LEU A 617 -22.84 4.31 33.19
C LEU A 617 -22.89 5.72 33.80
N SER A 618 -22.39 6.74 33.10
CA SER A 618 -22.47 8.15 33.53
C SER A 618 -23.92 8.64 33.65
N LYS A 619 -24.83 8.21 32.76
CA LYS A 619 -26.27 8.49 32.88
C LYS A 619 -26.91 7.80 34.09
N LEU A 620 -26.53 6.55 34.38
CA LEU A 620 -26.99 5.85 35.59
C LEU A 620 -26.46 6.52 36.85
N TYR A 621 -25.19 6.95 36.83
CA TYR A 621 -24.57 7.68 37.92
C TYR A 621 -25.26 9.03 38.19
N SER A 622 -25.58 9.81 37.15
CA SER A 622 -26.30 11.09 37.32
C SER A 622 -27.73 10.92 37.85
N GLU A 623 -28.36 9.76 37.64
CA GLU A 623 -29.75 9.49 38.03
C GLU A 623 -29.87 8.83 39.41
N TYR A 624 -28.92 7.96 39.78
CA TYR A 624 -28.97 7.13 40.99
C TYR A 624 -27.85 7.44 42.00
N GLY A 625 -26.71 8.00 41.57
CA GLY A 625 -25.53 8.21 42.42
C GLY A 625 -24.83 6.91 42.85
N LEU A 626 -23.99 6.98 43.88
CA LEU A 626 -23.39 5.81 44.54
C LEU A 626 -24.45 5.10 45.42
N ASP A 627 -24.27 3.79 45.61
CA ASP A 627 -25.00 2.93 46.57
C ASP A 627 -26.53 2.84 46.44
N THR A 628 -27.16 3.58 45.53
CA THR A 628 -28.61 3.48 45.27
C THR A 628 -28.93 2.25 44.43
N GLU A 629 -29.75 1.35 44.97
CA GLU A 629 -30.23 0.16 44.26
C GLU A 629 -31.18 0.48 43.10
N PHE A 630 -30.95 -0.15 41.95
CA PHE A 630 -31.87 -0.19 40.80
C PHE A 630 -32.02 -1.60 40.22
N THR A 631 -33.15 -1.89 39.57
CA THR A 631 -33.30 -3.11 38.79
C THR A 631 -32.77 -2.92 37.36
N PRO A 632 -32.35 -4.00 36.66
CA PRO A 632 -31.98 -3.96 35.25
C PRO A 632 -33.04 -3.41 34.30
N ARG A 633 -34.32 -3.34 34.72
CA ARG A 633 -35.41 -2.82 33.90
C ARG A 633 -35.55 -1.30 34.03
N GLU A 634 -35.42 -0.78 35.25
CA GLU A 634 -35.46 0.65 35.53
C GLU A 634 -34.23 1.34 34.93
N ALA A 635 -33.04 0.79 35.18
CA ALA A 635 -31.79 1.28 34.59
C ALA A 635 -31.84 1.32 33.05
N TYR A 636 -32.36 0.25 32.42
CA TYR A 636 -32.54 0.22 30.96
C TYR A 636 -33.50 1.31 30.46
N GLN A 637 -34.59 1.59 31.17
CA GLN A 637 -35.53 2.65 30.80
C GLN A 637 -34.88 4.03 30.95
N LYS A 638 -34.13 4.29 32.03
CA LYS A 638 -33.50 5.59 32.31
C LYS A 638 -32.41 5.98 31.29
N ILE A 639 -31.60 5.04 30.79
CA ILE A 639 -30.60 5.35 29.75
C ILE A 639 -31.19 5.67 28.37
N GLY A 640 -32.50 5.48 28.16
CA GLY A 640 -33.21 5.68 26.89
C GLY A 640 -33.79 4.39 26.26
N GLY A 641 -33.61 3.24 26.91
CA GLY A 641 -34.18 1.96 26.50
C GLY A 641 -33.80 1.56 25.07
N ALA A 642 -34.80 1.07 24.32
CA ALA A 642 -34.60 0.55 22.96
C ALA A 642 -34.14 1.60 21.93
N ARG A 643 -34.25 2.90 22.24
CA ARG A 643 -33.69 3.98 21.41
C ARG A 643 -32.18 4.15 21.60
N PHE A 644 -31.64 3.68 22.72
CA PHE A 644 -30.21 3.78 23.04
C PHE A 644 -29.46 2.47 22.73
N VAL A 645 -29.97 1.33 23.22
CA VAL A 645 -29.35 0.01 23.02
C VAL A 645 -30.38 -1.11 23.18
N SER A 646 -30.09 -2.33 22.72
CA SER A 646 -30.97 -3.49 22.98
C SER A 646 -30.89 -3.97 24.44
N ILE A 647 -32.00 -4.45 25.01
CA ILE A 647 -32.05 -5.02 26.37
C ILE A 647 -31.09 -6.21 26.55
N ARG A 648 -30.77 -6.93 25.47
CA ARG A 648 -29.80 -8.05 25.50
C ARG A 648 -28.38 -7.52 25.66
N THR A 649 -28.03 -6.48 24.91
CA THR A 649 -26.73 -5.79 24.99
C THR A 649 -26.55 -5.13 26.36
N PHE A 650 -27.57 -4.40 26.84
CA PHE A 650 -27.53 -3.77 28.15
C PHE A 650 -27.32 -4.76 29.31
N ARG A 651 -27.94 -5.96 29.23
CA ARG A 651 -27.71 -7.04 30.20
C ARG A 651 -26.33 -7.69 30.11
N ASN A 652 -25.59 -7.49 29.01
CA ASN A 652 -24.17 -7.85 28.95
C ASN A 652 -23.35 -6.75 29.62
N TRP A 653 -23.59 -5.47 29.29
CA TRP A 653 -22.92 -4.33 29.94
C TRP A 653 -23.04 -4.36 31.47
N LEU A 654 -24.22 -4.68 32.02
CA LEU A 654 -24.39 -4.86 33.48
C LEU A 654 -23.48 -5.95 34.09
N LYS A 655 -23.12 -7.00 33.33
CA LYS A 655 -22.16 -8.02 33.75
C LYS A 655 -20.73 -7.56 33.56
N ASP A 656 -20.46 -6.85 32.47
CA ASP A 656 -19.13 -6.30 32.18
C ASP A 656 -18.76 -5.32 33.30
N TRP A 657 -19.64 -4.37 33.65
CA TRP A 657 -19.48 -3.46 34.79
C TRP A 657 -19.37 -4.17 36.14
N GLN A 658 -20.01 -5.33 36.31
CA GLN A 658 -19.87 -6.14 37.52
C GLN A 658 -18.49 -6.82 37.59
N ASN A 659 -17.97 -7.32 36.46
CA ASN A 659 -16.65 -7.94 36.40
C ASN A 659 -15.52 -6.93 36.65
N GLU A 660 -15.70 -5.68 36.17
CA GLU A 660 -14.78 -4.57 36.41
C GLU A 660 -14.94 -3.92 37.80
N GLY A 661 -15.85 -4.40 38.66
CA GLY A 661 -16.07 -3.88 40.02
C GLY A 661 -16.77 -2.52 40.12
N LEU A 662 -17.33 -2.03 39.01
CA LEU A 662 -18.05 -0.74 38.93
C LEU A 662 -19.50 -0.85 39.43
N LEU A 663 -20.10 -2.03 39.24
CA LEU A 663 -21.40 -2.39 39.81
C LEU A 663 -21.28 -3.58 40.75
N GLU A 664 -21.97 -3.51 41.88
CA GLU A 664 -22.24 -4.67 42.73
C GLU A 664 -23.74 -5.02 42.69
N HIS A 665 -24.09 -6.19 43.23
CA HIS A 665 -25.49 -6.61 43.37
C HIS A 665 -25.73 -7.24 44.74
N ASN A 666 -26.97 -7.16 45.21
CA ASN A 666 -27.41 -7.59 46.54
C ASN A 666 -27.44 -9.11 46.79
N GLY A 667 -26.57 -9.88 46.13
CA GLY A 667 -26.44 -11.34 46.27
C GLY A 667 -27.52 -12.18 45.56
N GLU A 668 -28.72 -11.64 45.32
CA GLU A 668 -29.78 -12.37 44.61
C GLU A 668 -29.44 -12.56 43.11
N LYS A 669 -29.68 -13.76 42.58
CA LYS A 669 -29.48 -14.10 41.15
C LYS A 669 -30.81 -14.18 40.39
N GLY A 670 -30.85 -13.65 39.18
CA GLY A 670 -31.99 -13.77 38.26
C GLY A 670 -32.94 -12.57 38.30
N LYS A 671 -34.26 -12.80 38.20
CA LYS A 671 -35.27 -11.74 37.99
C LYS A 671 -35.41 -10.73 39.14
N LYS A 672 -34.85 -11.00 40.32
CA LYS A 672 -34.89 -10.12 41.50
C LYS A 672 -33.59 -9.36 41.79
N ALA A 673 -32.51 -9.65 41.05
CA ALA A 673 -31.22 -9.01 41.27
C ALA A 673 -31.33 -7.48 41.18
N ARG A 674 -30.92 -6.77 42.24
CA ARG A 674 -30.74 -5.32 42.25
C ARG A 674 -29.26 -5.00 42.21
N TYR A 675 -28.93 -3.94 41.49
CA TYR A 675 -27.56 -3.47 41.27
C TYR A 675 -27.42 -2.07 41.88
N TYR A 676 -26.22 -1.73 42.36
CA TYR A 676 -25.86 -0.37 42.77
C TYR A 676 -24.45 -0.05 42.25
N ILE A 677 -24.15 1.25 42.12
CA ILE A 677 -22.83 1.73 41.69
C ILE A 677 -21.93 1.78 42.91
N ALA A 678 -20.96 0.86 42.96
CA ALA A 678 -20.06 0.69 44.11
C ALA A 678 -18.83 1.61 44.03
N GLN A 679 -18.43 2.05 42.83
CA GLN A 679 -17.33 2.99 42.63
C GLN A 679 -17.66 4.01 41.54
N LEU A 680 -17.21 5.25 41.76
CA LEU A 680 -17.14 6.28 40.74
C LEU A 680 -16.15 5.84 39.65
N HIS A 681 -16.58 5.82 38.39
CA HIS A 681 -15.68 5.61 37.26
C HIS A 681 -14.80 6.86 37.07
N SER A 682 -13.75 6.98 37.86
CA SER A 682 -12.66 7.93 37.62
C SER A 682 -11.92 7.49 36.36
N SER A 683 -12.22 8.17 35.25
CA SER A 683 -11.43 8.01 34.03
C SER A 683 -9.95 8.26 34.37
N PRO A 684 -9.02 7.34 34.06
CA PRO A 684 -7.61 7.57 34.32
C PRO A 684 -7.16 8.78 33.48
N THR A 685 -6.78 9.86 34.17
CA THR A 685 -6.33 11.09 33.50
C THR A 685 -4.93 10.88 32.95
N PHE A 686 -4.84 10.72 31.62
CA PHE A 686 -3.57 10.67 30.90
C PHE A 686 -3.04 12.09 30.70
N GLU A 687 -2.54 12.71 31.77
CA GLU A 687 -2.06 14.08 31.74
C GLU A 687 -0.69 14.21 31.06
N LEU A 688 -0.72 14.43 29.74
CA LEU A 688 0.42 14.85 28.93
C LEU A 688 1.00 16.23 29.35
N ASN A 689 0.36 16.94 30.28
CA ASN A 689 0.80 18.24 30.81
C ASN A 689 2.20 18.21 31.43
N SER A 690 2.59 17.09 32.05
CA SER A 690 3.93 16.89 32.64
C SER A 690 5.06 16.88 31.62
N LEU A 691 4.77 16.67 30.33
CA LEU A 691 5.78 16.68 29.27
C LEU A 691 6.18 18.09 28.85
N GLU A 692 5.36 19.12 29.09
CA GLU A 692 5.72 20.50 28.75
C GLU A 692 6.81 21.08 29.68
N SER A 693 6.81 20.71 30.97
CA SER A 693 7.91 21.04 31.87
C SER A 693 9.20 20.30 31.48
N LEU A 694 9.07 19.07 30.95
CA LEU A 694 10.20 18.27 30.47
C LEU A 694 10.78 18.78 29.13
N THR A 695 10.01 19.49 28.29
CA THR A 695 10.52 20.17 27.09
C THR A 695 11.09 21.56 27.40
N LYS A 696 10.47 22.34 28.30
CA LYS A 696 10.97 23.67 28.71
C LYS A 696 12.38 23.60 29.31
N ASN A 697 12.67 22.57 30.11
CA ASN A 697 13.99 22.39 30.74
C ASN A 697 15.13 22.00 29.77
N CYS A 698 14.86 21.75 28.49
CA CYS A 698 15.92 21.55 27.49
C CYS A 698 16.49 22.87 26.93
N ALA A 699 15.76 23.99 27.02
CA ALA A 699 16.21 25.27 26.48
C ALA A 699 17.07 26.10 27.47
N THR A 700 16.97 25.84 28.77
CA THR A 700 17.49 26.72 29.82
C THR A 700 18.88 26.37 30.37
N ASN A 701 19.39 25.15 30.15
CA ASN A 701 20.63 24.66 30.79
C ASN A 701 21.78 24.31 29.81
N CYS A 702 21.74 24.78 28.56
CA CYS A 702 22.83 24.54 27.61
C CYS A 702 23.25 25.84 26.92
N ALA A 703 24.31 26.48 27.43
CA ALA A 703 24.87 27.73 26.90
C ALA A 703 25.93 27.47 25.81
N THR A 704 25.62 26.64 24.81
CA THR A 704 26.44 26.43 23.61
C THR A 704 25.57 26.09 22.38
N PRO A 705 25.93 26.52 21.16
CA PRO A 705 25.15 26.23 19.96
C PRO A 705 25.20 24.74 19.59
N LEU A 706 24.06 24.21 19.12
CA LEU A 706 23.87 22.84 18.62
C LEU A 706 24.58 22.59 17.26
N HIS A 707 25.91 22.71 17.21
CA HIS A 707 26.67 22.50 15.97
C HIS A 707 27.95 21.66 16.07
N SER A 708 28.33 21.13 17.24
CA SER A 708 29.52 20.26 17.35
C SER A 708 29.52 19.30 18.54
N CYS A 709 28.78 18.19 18.43
CA CYS A 709 28.99 16.99 19.25
C CYS A 709 28.85 15.74 18.38
N THR A 710 29.93 15.39 17.66
CA THR A 710 30.07 14.07 17.02
C THR A 710 30.22 12.99 18.09
N PHE A 711 29.61 11.82 17.84
CA PHE A 711 29.68 10.69 18.76
C PHE A 711 31.04 10.01 18.60
N HIS A 712 31.89 10.05 19.62
CA HIS A 712 33.04 9.14 19.75
C HIS A 712 32.92 8.36 21.05
N GLY A 713 33.11 7.05 20.93
CA GLY A 713 33.05 6.13 22.07
C GLY A 713 34.13 6.41 23.11
N GLU A 714 33.86 5.94 24.33
CA GLU A 714 34.83 5.87 25.44
C GLU A 714 35.43 7.22 25.90
N LYS A 715 34.63 7.99 26.66
CA LYS A 715 35.07 8.58 27.93
C LYS A 715 33.89 9.07 28.78
N GLN A 716 33.95 8.81 30.09
CA GLN A 716 33.05 9.43 31.05
C GLN A 716 33.28 10.94 31.06
N CYS A 717 32.22 11.74 30.88
CA CYS A 717 32.28 13.16 31.18
C CYS A 717 31.93 13.36 32.66
N ASN A 718 32.94 13.62 33.49
CA ASN A 718 32.74 13.95 34.90
C ASN A 718 32.13 15.36 35.03
N CYS A 719 30.84 15.42 35.36
CA CYS A 719 30.18 16.63 35.86
C CYS A 719 29.60 16.40 37.27
N ALA A 720 30.35 15.67 38.10
CA ALA A 720 30.08 15.48 39.51
C ALA A 720 31.27 16.02 40.32
N GLU A 721 31.37 17.36 40.45
CA GLU A 721 32.20 18.04 41.47
C GLU A 721 32.05 19.59 41.41
N THR A 722 30.87 20.14 41.74
CA THR A 722 30.78 21.57 42.13
C THR A 722 29.60 21.87 43.08
N VAL A 723 29.30 20.98 44.03
CA VAL A 723 28.30 21.24 45.10
C VAL A 723 28.81 20.78 46.47
N GLN A 724 29.94 21.34 46.92
CA GLN A 724 30.30 21.38 48.36
C GLN A 724 31.28 22.53 48.65
N SER A 725 30.76 23.66 49.13
CA SER A 725 31.36 24.54 50.17
C SER A 725 30.53 25.82 50.32
N GLY A 726 29.97 26.05 51.51
CA GLY A 726 29.09 27.20 51.76
C GLY A 726 28.18 27.08 52.99
N VAL A 727 28.76 26.91 54.17
CA VAL A 727 28.33 27.47 55.49
C VAL A 727 26.80 27.61 55.71
N ALA A 728 26.11 26.71 56.45
CA ALA A 728 25.90 26.75 57.91
C ALA A 728 25.19 28.06 58.41
N GLN A 729 24.25 28.11 59.37
CA GLN A 729 23.49 27.19 60.26
C GLN A 729 22.42 28.05 61.01
N PHE A 730 21.61 27.52 61.96
CA PHE A 730 20.60 28.21 62.84
C PHE A 730 19.21 28.50 62.17
N ILE A 731 18.00 28.29 62.73
CA ILE A 731 17.38 27.76 64.00
C ILE A 731 16.17 26.86 63.54
N SER A 732 15.98 25.60 63.97
CA SER A 732 15.39 25.06 65.22
C SER A 732 13.87 25.27 65.42
N ASN A 733 13.17 24.16 65.73
CA ASN A 733 11.88 24.00 66.44
C ASN A 733 10.89 25.19 66.52
N ASP A 734 9.73 25.06 65.88
CA ASP A 734 8.42 25.03 66.57
C ASP A 734 7.26 24.87 65.57
N LEU A 735 6.49 23.78 65.68
CA LEU A 735 5.17 23.62 65.02
C LEU A 735 4.33 22.45 65.59
N ASN A 736 4.66 21.95 66.78
CA ASN A 736 3.99 20.78 67.39
C ASN A 736 2.92 21.15 68.43
N ASP A 737 2.71 22.45 68.72
CA ASP A 737 2.00 22.92 69.93
C ASP A 737 0.67 23.66 69.67
N LEU A 738 0.23 23.77 68.40
CA LEU A 738 -1.03 24.45 68.03
C LEU A 738 -2.29 23.57 68.03
N CYS A 739 -2.21 22.34 68.54
CA CYS A 739 -3.35 21.41 68.67
C CYS A 739 -4.04 21.40 70.05
N GLN A 740 -3.65 22.27 70.99
CA GLN A 740 -4.28 22.35 72.31
C GLN A 740 -4.67 23.80 72.71
N LYS A 741 -5.87 24.25 72.32
CA LYS A 741 -6.75 25.22 73.05
C LYS A 741 -7.98 25.66 72.22
N ASN A 742 -9.03 24.84 72.14
CA ASN A 742 -10.41 25.34 72.15
C ASN A 742 -11.43 24.23 72.53
N PRO A 743 -12.09 24.25 73.70
CA PRO A 743 -12.92 23.13 74.16
C PRO A 743 -14.35 23.01 73.60
N ASN A 744 -14.83 23.96 72.78
CA ASN A 744 -16.27 24.07 72.44
C ASN A 744 -16.57 23.99 70.93
N CYS A 745 -16.37 22.82 70.31
CA CYS A 745 -16.97 22.53 69.00
C CYS A 745 -17.39 21.06 68.91
N GLU A 746 -18.70 20.81 68.82
CA GLU A 746 -19.26 19.46 68.68
C GLU A 746 -19.03 18.89 67.27
N THR A 747 -18.65 17.61 67.22
CA THR A 747 -18.30 16.89 66.00
C THR A 747 -19.52 16.63 65.11
N VAL A 748 -19.50 17.12 63.87
CA VAL A 748 -20.38 16.64 62.80
C VAL A 748 -19.50 16.12 61.66
N GLN A 749 -19.44 14.80 61.50
CA GLN A 749 -18.77 14.18 60.36
C GLN A 749 -19.61 14.36 59.09
N ARG A 750 -19.05 15.07 58.09
CA ARG A 750 -19.38 14.91 56.66
C ARG A 750 -18.10 15.00 55.83
N ASP A 751 -17.87 13.93 55.08
CA ASP A 751 -17.11 13.83 53.82
C ASP A 751 -15.75 14.54 53.75
N TYR A 752 -14.75 13.85 54.31
CA TYR A 752 -13.34 14.17 54.14
C TYR A 752 -12.82 13.66 52.78
N ASN A 753 -12.52 14.57 51.83
CA ASN A 753 -11.89 14.23 50.55
C ASN A 753 -10.35 14.35 50.67
N PRO A 754 -9.55 13.27 50.53
CA PRO A 754 -8.11 13.31 50.85
C PRO A 754 -7.20 14.05 49.86
N ASN A 755 -7.71 14.52 48.71
CA ASN A 755 -6.89 14.94 47.56
C ASN A 755 -6.82 16.47 47.30
N ILE A 756 -6.88 17.31 48.33
CA ILE A 756 -6.46 18.71 48.23
C ILE A 756 -5.06 18.83 48.84
N ASP A 757 -4.05 18.96 47.98
CA ASP A 757 -2.64 18.97 48.38
C ASP A 757 -2.29 20.18 49.24
N THR A 758 -2.11 19.94 50.54
CA THR A 758 -1.68 20.95 51.52
C THR A 758 -0.17 21.24 51.49
N ARG A 759 0.58 20.66 50.54
CA ARG A 759 2.05 20.79 50.43
C ARG A 759 2.51 21.74 49.32
N LYS A 760 1.59 22.38 48.59
CA LYS A 760 1.96 23.39 47.58
C LYS A 760 2.58 24.63 48.25
N PRO A 761 3.77 25.09 47.84
CA PRO A 761 4.35 26.31 48.38
C PRO A 761 3.48 27.53 48.02
N VAL A 762 2.98 28.20 49.04
CA VAL A 762 2.17 29.42 48.91
C VAL A 762 3.10 30.57 48.52
N LYS A 763 2.66 31.36 47.53
CA LYS A 763 3.34 32.56 47.04
C LYS A 763 2.84 33.83 47.75
N LYS A 764 1.52 33.93 47.98
CA LYS A 764 0.87 35.03 48.73
C LYS A 764 -0.54 34.61 49.16
N GLU A 765 -1.05 35.18 50.25
CA GLU A 765 -2.48 35.13 50.58
C GLU A 765 -3.04 36.56 50.67
N VAL A 766 -4.32 36.73 50.34
CA VAL A 766 -5.06 37.99 50.45
C VAL A 766 -6.47 37.69 50.96
N GLU A 767 -6.95 38.48 51.93
CA GLU A 767 -8.30 38.34 52.49
C GLU A 767 -9.11 39.64 52.27
N PHE A 768 -10.39 39.47 51.95
CA PHE A 768 -11.34 40.52 51.60
C PHE A 768 -12.59 40.36 52.47
N ASP A 769 -13.04 41.44 53.12
CA ASP A 769 -14.37 41.49 53.73
C ASP A 769 -15.38 41.85 52.65
N LEU A 770 -16.40 41.01 52.45
CA LEU A 770 -17.46 41.19 51.46
C LEU A 770 -18.73 41.83 52.06
N GLY A 771 -18.74 42.13 53.37
CA GLY A 771 -19.94 42.57 54.08
C GLY A 771 -20.88 41.43 54.46
N ASP A 772 -21.95 41.76 55.18
CA ASP A 772 -22.98 40.83 55.69
C ASP A 772 -22.45 39.59 56.45
N GLY A 773 -21.24 39.68 57.00
CA GLY A 773 -20.57 38.59 57.72
C GLY A 773 -19.99 37.51 56.79
N LYS A 774 -19.56 37.90 55.58
CA LYS A 774 -18.86 37.04 54.62
C LYS A 774 -17.43 37.52 54.36
N THR A 775 -16.48 36.58 54.31
CA THR A 775 -15.06 36.88 54.06
C THR A 775 -14.55 36.01 52.91
N LYS A 776 -13.86 36.59 51.93
CA LYS A 776 -13.26 35.90 50.78
C LYS A 776 -11.74 35.88 50.94
N LYS A 777 -11.14 34.69 50.97
CA LYS A 777 -9.69 34.46 51.02
C LYS A 777 -9.20 33.94 49.66
N LEU A 778 -8.14 34.54 49.13
CA LEU A 778 -7.43 34.09 47.94
C LEU A 778 -6.00 33.65 48.32
N THR A 779 -5.69 32.37 48.14
CA THR A 779 -4.35 31.79 48.31
C THR A 779 -3.73 31.56 46.93
N PHE A 780 -2.65 32.28 46.64
CA PHE A 780 -1.89 32.17 45.39
C PHE A 780 -0.72 31.21 45.57
N TYR A 781 -0.59 30.20 44.73
CA TYR A 781 0.50 29.23 44.77
C TYR A 781 1.63 29.59 43.79
N GLN A 782 2.84 29.04 44.01
CA GLN A 782 3.98 29.31 43.11
C GLN A 782 3.79 28.78 41.68
N ASP A 783 2.89 27.83 41.46
CA ASP A 783 2.52 27.29 40.14
C ASP A 783 1.50 28.16 39.37
N GLY A 784 1.10 29.30 39.94
CA GLY A 784 0.12 30.21 39.34
C GLY A 784 -1.34 29.77 39.51
N SER A 785 -1.63 28.72 40.28
CA SER A 785 -3.01 28.41 40.70
C SER A 785 -3.46 29.32 41.85
N ILE A 786 -4.76 29.63 41.88
CA ILE A 786 -5.40 30.47 42.91
C ILE A 786 -6.48 29.62 43.59
N ARG A 787 -6.45 29.53 44.91
CA ARG A 787 -7.54 28.95 45.70
C ARG A 787 -8.37 30.08 46.30
N GLU A 788 -9.64 30.11 45.96
CA GLU A 788 -10.65 30.99 46.53
C GLU A 788 -11.41 30.25 47.64
N GLN A 789 -11.62 30.92 48.78
CA GLN A 789 -12.42 30.41 49.88
C GLN A 789 -13.36 31.50 50.36
N ILE A 790 -14.67 31.27 50.28
CA ILE A 790 -15.69 32.18 50.80
C ILE A 790 -16.24 31.59 52.10
N PHE A 791 -16.07 32.32 53.19
CA PHE A 791 -16.55 31.98 54.52
C PHE A 791 -17.85 32.75 54.81
N GLU A 792 -18.91 32.02 55.16
CA GLU A 792 -20.20 32.60 55.55
C GLU A 792 -20.70 31.89 56.83
N LYS A 793 -20.58 32.57 57.97
CA LYS A 793 -20.95 32.09 59.31
C LYS A 793 -20.30 30.75 59.70
N LYS A 794 -20.95 29.61 59.42
CA LYS A 794 -20.46 28.25 59.72
C LYS A 794 -20.10 27.44 58.46
N PHE A 795 -20.19 28.03 57.27
CA PHE A 795 -19.94 27.36 56.00
C PHE A 795 -18.72 27.97 55.30
N CYS A 796 -17.88 27.13 54.71
CA CYS A 796 -16.75 27.54 53.88
C CYS A 796 -16.91 26.89 52.51
N THR A 797 -17.01 27.71 51.47
CA THR A 797 -17.06 27.27 50.07
C THR A 797 -15.68 27.46 49.47
N THR A 798 -15.02 26.37 49.06
CA THR A 798 -13.66 26.41 48.49
C THR A 798 -13.71 26.10 46.99
N ARG A 799 -13.06 26.95 46.19
CA ARG A 799 -12.87 26.80 44.74
C ARG A 799 -11.37 26.88 44.42
N VAL A 800 -10.91 26.10 43.44
CA VAL A 800 -9.53 26.21 42.93
C VAL A 800 -9.61 26.59 41.46
N ILE A 801 -8.93 27.68 41.10
CA ILE A 801 -8.95 28.34 39.81
C ILE A 801 -7.54 28.28 39.24
N ASN A 802 -7.39 27.53 38.15
CA ASN A 802 -6.12 27.42 37.41
C ASN A 802 -6.12 28.38 36.21
N HIS A 803 -4.93 28.69 35.70
CA HIS A 803 -4.69 29.55 34.52
C HIS A 803 -5.38 29.11 33.21
N ASN A 804 -6.01 27.92 33.17
CA ASN A 804 -6.80 27.42 32.04
C ASN A 804 -8.32 27.46 32.31
N CYS A 805 -8.77 28.07 33.39
CA CYS A 805 -10.19 28.24 33.71
C CYS A 805 -10.72 29.53 33.03
N PRO A 806 -11.90 29.53 32.39
CA PRO A 806 -12.45 30.76 31.79
C PRO A 806 -12.55 31.92 32.77
N ASP A 807 -12.98 31.63 34.00
CA ASP A 807 -13.09 32.57 35.11
C ASP A 807 -11.74 33.11 35.63
N TYR A 808 -10.59 32.60 35.16
CA TYR A 808 -9.27 33.06 35.62
C TYR A 808 -8.99 34.49 35.17
N ASP A 809 -9.25 34.80 33.90
CA ASP A 809 -9.08 36.16 33.38
C ASP A 809 -10.10 37.12 34.03
N ASP A 810 -11.36 36.68 34.22
CA ASP A 810 -12.38 37.47 34.93
C ASP A 810 -11.98 37.76 36.39
N LEU A 811 -11.41 36.80 37.12
CA LEU A 811 -10.93 36.99 38.49
C LEU A 811 -9.69 37.90 38.54
N VAL A 812 -8.81 37.82 37.55
CA VAL A 812 -7.67 38.73 37.41
C VAL A 812 -8.14 40.14 37.08
N GLN A 813 -9.18 40.30 36.25
CA GLN A 813 -9.81 41.60 35.98
C GLN A 813 -10.59 42.14 37.21
N GLU A 814 -11.25 41.28 38.00
CA GLU A 814 -11.87 41.67 39.29
C GLU A 814 -10.80 42.20 40.27
N LEU A 815 -9.66 41.52 40.37
CA LEU A 815 -8.51 41.95 41.16
C LEU A 815 -7.88 43.25 40.65
N LEU A 816 -7.77 43.44 39.34
CA LEU A 816 -7.24 44.66 38.73
C LEU A 816 -8.20 45.85 38.90
N ALA A 817 -9.51 45.65 38.73
CA ALA A 817 -10.52 46.68 38.95
C ALA A 817 -10.53 47.16 40.42
N GLN A 818 -10.40 46.25 41.39
CA GLN A 818 -10.28 46.61 42.81
C GLN A 818 -8.93 47.27 43.16
N LEU A 819 -7.88 47.08 42.35
CA LEU A 819 -6.63 47.84 42.44
C LEU A 819 -6.76 49.26 41.84
N GLU A 820 -7.59 49.44 40.80
CA GLU A 820 -7.87 50.74 40.18
C GLU A 820 -8.83 51.63 40.99
N GLU A 821 -9.73 51.07 41.81
CA GLU A 821 -10.65 51.83 42.69
C GLU A 821 -10.00 52.53 43.91
N GLY A 822 -8.66 52.55 43.99
CA GLY A 822 -7.96 53.63 44.70
C GLY A 822 -7.95 53.56 46.23
N LYS A 823 -7.54 52.42 46.80
CA LYS A 823 -7.03 52.36 48.18
C LYS A 823 -5.56 51.89 48.23
N THR A 824 -4.68 52.87 48.01
CA THR A 824 -3.25 52.95 48.44
C THR A 824 -2.37 51.69 48.29
N ASP A 825 -1.39 51.80 47.40
CA ASP A 825 -0.18 50.97 47.21
C ASP A 825 0.07 49.80 48.21
N PRO A 826 -0.07 48.53 47.77
CA PRO A 826 0.20 47.37 48.61
C PRO A 826 1.70 47.08 48.85
N TRP A 827 2.62 47.96 48.42
CA TRP A 827 4.05 47.90 48.76
C TRP A 827 4.47 48.77 49.95
N GLN A 828 3.55 49.52 50.57
CA GLN A 828 3.79 50.20 51.85
C GLN A 828 2.63 50.03 52.84
N GLY A 829 2.81 49.10 53.80
CA GLY A 829 1.86 48.85 54.89
C GLY A 829 2.51 48.13 56.07
N GLU A 830 2.90 48.93 57.07
CA GLU A 830 3.39 48.57 58.43
C GLU A 830 4.04 47.19 58.67
N VAL A 831 5.36 47.22 58.83
CA VAL A 831 6.06 46.29 59.74
C VAL A 831 5.50 46.51 61.15
N LYS A 832 4.81 45.51 61.71
CA LYS A 832 4.65 45.39 63.16
C LYS A 832 5.79 44.53 63.69
N ASP A 833 6.83 45.21 64.15
CA ASP A 833 7.87 44.60 64.97
C ASP A 833 7.25 43.93 66.19
N GLU A 834 7.80 42.77 66.55
CA GLU A 834 7.54 42.15 67.83
C GLU A 834 8.13 43.03 68.94
N GLN A 835 7.28 43.46 69.88
CA GLN A 835 7.74 43.84 71.21
C GLN A 835 7.26 42.81 72.24
N GLU A 836 8.20 42.42 73.10
CA GLU A 836 8.01 41.72 74.38
C GLU A 836 7.67 40.22 74.33
N THR A 837 8.71 39.44 74.04
CA THR A 837 9.17 38.30 74.88
C THR A 837 8.18 37.70 75.89
N CYS A 838 7.71 36.47 75.63
CA CYS A 838 8.25 35.27 76.30
C CYS A 838 7.78 33.97 75.62
#